data_AF-A0A5J9WJ88-F1
#
_entry.id   AF-A0A5J9WJ88-F1
#
_cell.length_a   1.000
_cell.length_b   1.000
_cell.length_c   1.000
_cell.angle_alpha   90.00
_cell.angle_beta   90.00
_cell.angle_gamma   90.00
#
_symmetry.space_group_name_H-M   'P 1'
#
loop_
_entity.id
_entity.type
_entity.pdbx_description
1 polymer ?
#
loop_
_entity_poly.entity_id
_entity_poly.type
_entity_poly.pdbx_seq_one_letter_code
_entity_poly.pdbx_strand_id
1 'polypeptide(L)'
;MGSLGEVDHGNEMFHGHGHSSDPVIDELRRLENLLREKERELGQAHNEIKGLKVTEALKDKAISELSKELKKQDEKMRSLEKQLEQKNLDVKRLSNERKEALSAQFAAEATLRRMHSSQKDEEAVPFDAIIAPLESDIKKYRHEIAVLQDDNKALERHLKLKEAALVEAGNILRSALERALIVEDVQNQNIELKKQMEIYHEENKLLEKSNRQKVLEIEKLSHTISELEESILATGDVANAVNFYKNQASKLKEEKKTLERELARAKVYVNRVASTAANEWKDDSDKLMPVKRWLEERRLLQGEIQRLRDKITIAEKSAKIEAQLNDKLKRRLKSLEEDMRNETSNTNAKENNRMANVEFRMVNLERPWKTREMDIPPMLEAVLGTAEIVEAQPKTTVRSFLFRSLPLELTMAAATAAGAAAAAAAVSLVACYLLLHKSSLKIPWPLLKSTSGASHRRTRRRGLVEAIGNTPLIRINSLSDATGCEILGKAEFLNPGGSVKDRVAVKIIEEALESGDLFCGGMVTEGSAGSTAISLATVAPAYGCRCHVVIPDDAAIEKMLNTCKLLTVIPNKSQIIEALGATVERVRPVSITHKDHFVNIARRRALEANDLATAQRESSRTQTNDLAHVSSETTYDKLASAQRKSNNTQANGSAHISSEMPHSGKCYPNSDSKGGFFADQFENMANYRAHYEWTGPEIWEHTKGTLHAFVAAAGTGGTIAGVSRYLKEKNRNIKCFLMDPPGSGLFNKVTRGVMYTKEEAEGKRLKNPFDTITEGIGINRVTKNFMMAELDGAYRGTDREAVEMSRFLLRNDGLFLGSSSAMNCVGAVRVAQDLGPGHTIVTILCDSGMRHLSKFFNDQYLADHGLTPTASGLEFLDK
;
A
#
# COMPACT_ATOMS: atom_id res chain seq x y z
N MET A 1 -30.78 -10.55 59.51
CA MET A 1 -31.39 -10.96 60.80
C MET A 1 -32.74 -11.58 60.49
N GLY A 2 -33.26 -12.44 61.37
CA GLY A 2 -34.55 -13.12 61.18
C GLY A 2 -34.42 -14.49 60.54
N SER A 3 -34.79 -15.51 61.30
CA SER A 3 -35.19 -16.85 60.82
C SER A 3 -36.68 -17.03 61.18
N LEU A 4 -37.23 -18.23 61.00
CA LEU A 4 -38.66 -18.61 61.15
C LEU A 4 -39.51 -18.11 59.97
N GLY A 5 -40.26 -18.93 59.22
CA GLY A 5 -40.36 -20.41 59.22
C GLY A 5 -41.65 -20.92 59.88
N GLU A 6 -42.50 -21.57 59.09
CA GLU A 6 -43.73 -22.23 59.54
C GLU A 6 -44.06 -23.42 58.63
N VAL A 7 -44.97 -24.31 59.05
CA VAL A 7 -45.10 -25.69 58.53
C VAL A 7 -46.51 -26.01 58.06
N ASP A 8 -46.55 -26.87 57.03
CA ASP A 8 -47.69 -27.58 56.46
C ASP A 8 -48.85 -27.94 57.43
N HIS A 9 -50.07 -27.54 57.04
CA HIS A 9 -51.35 -28.01 57.57
C HIS A 9 -52.35 -28.07 56.39
N GLY A 10 -52.78 -29.27 55.99
CA GLY A 10 -53.90 -29.46 55.08
C GLY A 10 -55.16 -29.89 55.82
N ASN A 11 -56.34 -29.74 55.18
CA ASN A 11 -57.42 -30.71 55.40
C ASN A 11 -58.45 -30.78 54.26
N GLU A 12 -58.95 -32.00 54.05
CA GLU A 12 -60.27 -32.49 53.56
C GLU A 12 -61.10 -31.81 52.44
N MET A 13 -61.92 -32.67 51.82
CA MET A 13 -62.90 -32.33 50.78
C MET A 13 -64.21 -31.82 51.39
N PHE A 14 -64.92 -30.92 50.68
CA PHE A 14 -66.39 -30.91 50.70
C PHE A 14 -66.98 -30.52 49.34
N HIS A 15 -68.15 -31.05 49.01
CA HIS A 15 -68.93 -30.68 47.83
C HIS A 15 -69.78 -29.42 48.10
N GLY A 16 -70.09 -28.64 47.06
CA GLY A 16 -71.31 -27.81 47.11
C GLY A 16 -71.37 -26.60 46.19
N HIS A 17 -72.19 -26.73 45.13
CA HIS A 17 -72.88 -25.65 44.41
C HIS A 17 -72.03 -24.67 43.59
N GLY A 18 -72.62 -24.20 42.49
CA GLY A 18 -71.99 -23.28 41.55
C GLY A 18 -72.37 -21.82 41.83
N HIS A 19 -71.44 -20.92 41.60
CA HIS A 19 -71.71 -19.51 41.36
C HIS A 19 -71.37 -19.17 39.92
N SER A 20 -72.18 -18.31 39.30
CA SER A 20 -71.81 -17.61 38.08
C SER A 20 -70.52 -16.83 38.31
N SER A 21 -69.52 -17.01 37.44
CA SER A 21 -68.35 -16.14 37.44
C SER A 21 -68.79 -14.69 37.27
N ASP A 22 -68.53 -13.85 38.27
CA ASP A 22 -68.72 -12.41 38.13
C ASP A 22 -67.66 -11.88 37.17
N PRO A 23 -68.03 -11.31 36.00
CA PRO A 23 -67.06 -10.84 35.02
C PRO A 23 -66.17 -9.71 35.57
N VAL A 24 -66.59 -9.01 36.62
CA VAL A 24 -65.76 -8.02 37.31
C VAL A 24 -64.61 -8.69 38.07
N ILE A 25 -64.85 -9.86 38.68
CA ILE A 25 -63.82 -10.61 39.41
C ILE A 25 -62.79 -11.22 38.45
N ASP A 26 -63.23 -11.74 37.29
CA ASP A 26 -62.32 -12.31 36.29
C ASP A 26 -61.47 -11.23 35.59
N GLU A 27 -62.05 -10.06 35.25
CA GLU A 27 -61.26 -8.94 34.70
C GLU A 27 -60.33 -8.32 35.76
N LEU A 28 -60.72 -8.26 37.05
CA LEU A 28 -59.82 -7.88 38.14
C LEU A 28 -58.62 -8.84 38.24
N ARG A 29 -58.85 -10.16 38.21
CA ARG A 29 -57.78 -11.18 38.20
C ARG A 29 -56.87 -11.05 36.99
N ARG A 30 -57.43 -10.73 35.82
CA ARG A 30 -56.67 -10.48 34.59
C ARG A 30 -55.78 -9.25 34.72
N LEU A 31 -56.30 -8.14 35.23
CA LEU A 31 -55.55 -6.89 35.46
C LEU A 31 -54.46 -7.08 36.53
N GLU A 32 -54.75 -7.82 37.61
CA GLU A 32 -53.79 -8.16 38.66
C GLU A 32 -52.62 -9.03 38.13
N ASN A 33 -52.91 -9.98 37.23
CA ASN A 33 -51.89 -10.76 36.55
C ASN A 33 -51.06 -9.91 35.55
N LEU A 34 -51.71 -8.99 34.83
CA LEU A 34 -51.02 -8.06 33.92
C LEU A 34 -50.09 -7.11 34.70
N LEU A 35 -50.50 -6.67 35.89
CA LEU A 35 -49.68 -5.87 36.79
C LEU A 35 -48.44 -6.65 37.25
N ARG A 36 -48.61 -7.89 37.75
CA ARG A 36 -47.51 -8.78 38.12
C ARG A 36 -46.52 -9.04 36.99
N GLU A 37 -47.00 -9.17 35.76
CA GLU A 37 -46.14 -9.33 34.58
C GLU A 37 -45.34 -8.05 34.28
N LYS A 38 -45.95 -6.86 34.40
CA LYS A 38 -45.26 -5.57 34.20
C LYS A 38 -44.28 -5.21 35.33
N GLU A 39 -44.57 -5.58 36.57
CA GLU A 39 -43.61 -5.48 37.67
C GLU A 39 -42.37 -6.36 37.42
N ARG A 40 -42.57 -7.56 36.88
CA ARG A 40 -41.48 -8.48 36.49
C ARG A 40 -40.65 -7.94 35.31
N GLU A 41 -41.29 -7.37 34.28
CA GLU A 41 -40.58 -6.68 33.18
C GLU A 41 -39.75 -5.49 33.72
N LEU A 42 -40.34 -4.66 34.57
CA LEU A 42 -39.66 -3.52 35.20
C LEU A 42 -38.43 -3.97 36.01
N GLY A 43 -38.56 -5.07 36.76
CA GLY A 43 -37.45 -5.68 37.50
C GLY A 43 -36.34 -6.22 36.60
N GLN A 44 -36.66 -6.75 35.42
CA GLN A 44 -35.66 -7.18 34.44
C GLN A 44 -34.91 -5.97 33.84
N ALA A 45 -35.65 -4.96 33.37
CA ALA A 45 -35.05 -3.73 32.82
C ALA A 45 -34.17 -3.00 33.85
N HIS A 46 -34.57 -2.95 35.12
CA HIS A 46 -33.76 -2.34 36.18
C HIS A 46 -32.44 -3.08 36.41
N ASN A 47 -32.44 -4.42 36.34
CA ASN A 47 -31.22 -5.22 36.45
C ASN A 47 -30.32 -5.06 35.21
N GLU A 48 -30.88 -4.92 34.02
CA GLU A 48 -30.12 -4.64 32.80
C GLU A 48 -29.44 -3.25 32.85
N ILE A 49 -30.17 -2.20 33.23
CA ILE A 49 -29.63 -0.85 33.46
C ILE A 49 -28.49 -0.87 34.49
N LYS A 50 -28.64 -1.67 35.55
CA LYS A 50 -27.59 -1.84 36.57
C LYS A 50 -26.34 -2.55 36.02
N GLY A 51 -26.52 -3.55 35.17
CA GLY A 51 -25.43 -4.21 34.44
C GLY A 51 -24.70 -3.26 33.49
N LEU A 52 -25.45 -2.51 32.67
CA LEU A 52 -24.91 -1.53 31.72
C LEU A 52 -24.02 -0.49 32.42
N LYS A 53 -24.48 0.10 33.53
CA LYS A 53 -23.69 1.06 34.35
C LYS A 53 -22.38 0.49 34.87
N VAL A 54 -22.33 -0.80 35.22
CA VAL A 54 -21.07 -1.47 35.61
C VAL A 54 -20.13 -1.62 34.41
N THR A 55 -20.65 -1.94 33.21
CA THR A 55 -19.81 -2.00 32.00
C THR A 55 -19.32 -0.63 31.54
N GLU A 56 -20.08 0.43 31.79
CA GLU A 56 -19.72 1.83 31.50
C GLU A 56 -18.54 2.27 32.36
N ALA A 57 -18.63 2.10 33.69
CA ALA A 57 -17.53 2.40 34.61
C ALA A 57 -16.23 1.60 34.32
N LEU A 58 -16.35 0.38 33.79
CA LEU A 58 -15.20 -0.41 33.34
C LEU A 58 -14.57 0.13 32.04
N LYS A 59 -15.38 0.66 31.10
CA LYS A 59 -14.89 1.34 29.90
C LYS A 59 -14.16 2.63 30.25
N ASP A 60 -14.74 3.46 31.11
CA ASP A 60 -14.12 4.73 31.56
C ASP A 60 -12.76 4.50 32.22
N LYS A 61 -12.65 3.44 33.04
CA LYS A 61 -11.37 3.03 33.63
C LYS A 61 -10.34 2.65 32.55
N ALA A 62 -10.74 1.84 31.56
CA ALA A 62 -9.85 1.45 30.45
C ALA A 62 -9.43 2.66 29.60
N ILE A 63 -10.35 3.59 29.32
CA ILE A 63 -10.07 4.86 28.63
C ILE A 63 -9.07 5.71 29.44
N SER A 64 -9.21 5.77 30.77
CA SER A 64 -8.27 6.47 31.65
C SER A 64 -6.86 5.86 31.63
N GLU A 65 -6.75 4.52 31.60
CA GLU A 65 -5.47 3.81 31.54
C GLU A 65 -4.79 3.96 30.17
N LEU A 66 -5.54 3.81 29.07
CA LEU A 66 -5.04 4.08 27.71
C LEU A 66 -4.61 5.54 27.52
N SER A 67 -5.37 6.51 28.05
CA SER A 67 -5.02 7.94 28.00
C SER A 67 -3.72 8.27 28.74
N LYS A 68 -3.37 7.51 29.79
CA LYS A 68 -2.10 7.68 30.53
C LYS A 68 -0.93 7.11 29.73
N GLU A 69 -1.06 5.93 29.13
CA GLU A 69 0.02 5.38 28.32
C GLU A 69 0.23 6.20 27.04
N LEU A 70 -0.83 6.74 26.41
CA LEU A 70 -0.71 7.61 25.24
C LEU A 70 0.17 8.84 25.54
N LYS A 71 -0.12 9.60 26.61
CA LYS A 71 0.71 10.74 27.04
C LYS A 71 2.18 10.36 27.26
N LYS A 72 2.41 9.20 27.88
CA LYS A 72 3.75 8.64 28.14
C LYS A 72 4.48 8.17 26.87
N GLN A 73 3.78 7.94 25.76
CA GLN A 73 4.39 7.72 24.44
C GLN A 73 4.63 9.05 23.71
N ASP A 74 3.72 10.04 23.79
CA ASP A 74 3.94 11.40 23.27
C ASP A 74 5.18 12.07 23.89
N GLU A 75 5.39 11.92 25.20
CA GLU A 75 6.56 12.42 25.92
C GLU A 75 7.87 11.79 25.41
N LYS A 76 7.85 10.48 25.08
CA LYS A 76 8.99 9.79 24.47
C LYS A 76 9.23 10.26 23.04
N MET A 77 8.17 10.42 22.24
CA MET A 77 8.27 10.93 20.87
C MET A 77 8.94 12.30 20.84
N ARG A 78 8.46 13.26 21.64
CA ARG A 78 9.06 14.61 21.75
C ARG A 78 10.52 14.57 22.20
N SER A 79 10.89 13.63 23.07
CA SER A 79 12.28 13.42 23.51
C SER A 79 13.17 12.90 22.36
N LEU A 80 12.68 11.96 21.56
CA LEU A 80 13.39 11.39 20.40
C LEU A 80 13.48 12.41 19.24
N GLU A 81 12.42 13.17 18.98
CA GLU A 81 12.41 14.27 18.00
C GLU A 81 13.49 15.31 18.31
N LYS A 82 13.60 15.73 19.58
CA LYS A 82 14.64 16.67 20.02
C LYS A 82 16.06 16.09 19.88
N GLN A 83 16.25 14.78 20.10
CA GLN A 83 17.53 14.11 19.85
C GLN A 83 17.87 14.04 18.35
N LEU A 84 16.87 13.80 17.50
CA LEU A 84 17.03 13.76 16.04
C LEU A 84 17.36 15.16 15.48
N GLU A 85 16.69 16.20 15.97
CA GLU A 85 16.97 17.59 15.59
C GLU A 85 18.41 18.00 15.95
N GLN A 86 18.85 17.71 17.18
CA GLN A 86 20.24 17.93 17.60
C GLN A 86 21.24 17.17 16.70
N LYS A 87 20.93 15.94 16.30
CA LYS A 87 21.79 15.17 15.38
C LYS A 87 21.83 15.75 13.97
N ASN A 88 20.72 16.30 13.48
CA ASN A 88 20.70 17.01 12.18
C ASN A 88 21.53 18.30 12.21
N LEU A 89 21.61 19.00 13.35
CA LEU A 89 22.51 20.14 13.54
C LEU A 89 23.99 19.71 13.56
N ASP A 90 24.31 18.63 14.28
CA ASP A 90 25.67 18.05 14.29
C ASP A 90 26.12 17.64 12.87
N VAL A 91 25.26 16.98 12.09
CA VAL A 91 25.56 16.55 10.71
C VAL A 91 25.76 17.76 9.77
N LYS A 92 24.97 18.82 9.91
CA LYS A 92 25.17 20.07 9.12
C LYS A 92 26.51 20.73 9.44
N ARG A 93 26.89 20.77 10.72
CA ARG A 93 28.18 21.31 11.19
C ARG A 93 29.37 20.52 10.61
N LEU A 94 29.39 19.20 10.80
CA LEU A 94 30.42 18.30 10.22
C LEU A 94 30.48 18.38 8.69
N SER A 95 29.34 18.61 8.02
CA SER A 95 29.28 18.79 6.56
C SER A 95 29.94 20.10 6.08
N ASN A 96 29.91 21.17 6.88
CA ASN A 96 30.59 22.42 6.56
C ASN A 96 32.08 22.36 6.90
N GLU A 97 32.43 21.87 8.10
CA GLU A 97 33.82 21.62 8.52
C GLU A 97 34.56 20.75 7.47
N ARG A 98 33.89 19.73 6.91
CA ARG A 98 34.43 18.90 5.80
C ARG A 98 34.65 19.67 4.49
N LYS A 99 33.81 20.65 4.15
CA LYS A 99 34.00 21.48 2.94
C LYS A 99 35.17 22.45 3.11
N GLU A 100 35.31 23.03 4.29
CA GLU A 100 36.41 23.93 4.64
C GLU A 100 37.75 23.18 4.66
N ALA A 101 37.79 21.97 5.23
CA ALA A 101 38.96 21.10 5.14
C ALA A 101 39.33 20.74 3.68
N LEU A 102 38.33 20.45 2.83
CA LEU A 102 38.56 20.13 1.42
C LEU A 102 39.05 21.34 0.61
N SER A 103 38.54 22.55 0.87
CA SER A 103 39.02 23.77 0.22
C SER A 103 40.44 24.14 0.66
N ALA A 104 40.77 23.96 1.95
CA ALA A 104 42.12 24.08 2.46
C ALA A 104 43.08 23.06 1.83
N GLN A 105 42.65 21.81 1.64
CA GLN A 105 43.43 20.78 0.94
C GLN A 105 43.77 21.20 -0.50
N PHE A 106 42.78 21.66 -1.28
CA PHE A 106 43.04 22.13 -2.64
C PHE A 106 43.91 23.41 -2.68
N ALA A 107 43.77 24.31 -1.70
CA ALA A 107 44.63 25.49 -1.58
C ALA A 107 46.09 25.12 -1.25
N ALA A 108 46.30 24.15 -0.36
CA ALA A 108 47.63 23.61 -0.04
C ALA A 108 48.24 22.90 -1.25
N GLU A 109 47.48 22.06 -1.96
CA GLU A 109 47.95 21.38 -3.16
C GLU A 109 48.31 22.37 -4.29
N ALA A 110 47.48 23.40 -4.51
CA ALA A 110 47.76 24.49 -5.45
C ALA A 110 48.93 25.40 -5.02
N THR A 111 49.36 25.31 -3.76
CA THR A 111 50.56 26.01 -3.26
C THR A 111 51.79 25.13 -3.42
N LEU A 112 51.72 23.85 -3.09
CA LEU A 112 52.78 22.87 -3.35
C LEU A 112 53.11 22.78 -4.85
N ARG A 113 52.11 22.75 -5.73
CA ARG A 113 52.30 22.80 -7.20
C ARG A 113 53.01 24.08 -7.68
N ARG A 114 52.90 25.20 -6.94
CA ARG A 114 53.65 26.44 -7.21
C ARG A 114 55.07 26.37 -6.67
N MET A 115 55.26 25.94 -5.42
CA MET A 115 56.58 25.71 -4.79
C MET A 115 57.46 24.80 -5.66
N HIS A 116 56.88 23.70 -6.18
CA HIS A 116 57.55 22.73 -7.05
C HIS A 116 57.95 23.29 -8.43
N SER A 117 57.43 24.47 -8.81
CA SER A 117 57.81 25.19 -10.03
C SER A 117 58.83 26.30 -9.79
N SER A 118 59.01 26.74 -8.54
CA SER A 118 59.89 27.85 -8.15
C SER A 118 61.19 27.42 -7.49
N GLN A 119 61.28 26.21 -6.93
CA GLN A 119 62.54 25.69 -6.38
C GLN A 119 63.43 25.09 -7.49
N LYS A 120 64.19 25.97 -8.12
CA LYS A 120 65.60 25.67 -8.40
C LYS A 120 66.46 26.32 -7.32
N ASP A 121 67.54 25.63 -6.99
CA ASP A 121 68.73 26.09 -6.29
C ASP A 121 68.58 26.43 -4.77
N GLU A 122 69.30 25.62 -3.96
CA GLU A 122 69.84 25.88 -2.60
C GLU A 122 68.83 26.10 -1.42
N GLU A 123 69.06 25.64 -0.17
CA GLU A 123 70.12 24.83 0.47
C GLU A 123 69.51 23.58 1.16
N ALA A 124 70.33 22.60 1.58
CA ALA A 124 69.86 21.31 2.14
C ALA A 124 70.16 21.11 3.64
N VAL A 125 69.12 20.75 4.41
CA VAL A 125 69.22 20.30 5.82
C VAL A 125 69.44 18.77 5.86
N PRO A 126 70.25 18.21 6.78
CA PRO A 126 70.52 16.77 6.84
C PRO A 126 69.26 15.91 7.05
N PHE A 127 68.95 15.06 6.07
CA PHE A 127 67.70 14.28 6.00
C PHE A 127 67.48 13.32 7.19
N ASP A 128 68.54 12.67 7.69
CA ASP A 128 68.44 11.63 8.74
C ASP A 128 67.79 12.16 10.03
N ALA A 129 68.02 13.43 10.36
CA ALA A 129 67.43 14.09 11.53
C ALA A 129 65.91 14.31 11.43
N ILE A 130 65.35 14.23 10.21
CA ILE A 130 63.92 14.36 9.92
C ILE A 130 63.29 12.96 9.72
N ILE A 131 64.04 12.01 9.16
CA ILE A 131 63.56 10.66 8.83
C ILE A 131 63.34 9.81 10.10
N ALA A 132 64.30 9.78 11.03
CA ALA A 132 64.26 8.84 12.16
C ALA A 132 63.00 8.95 13.07
N PRO A 133 62.48 10.16 13.40
CA PRO A 133 61.19 10.28 14.10
C PRO A 133 60.02 9.73 13.29
N LEU A 134 59.96 10.07 11.99
CA LEU A 134 58.88 9.64 11.10
C LEU A 134 58.84 8.12 10.91
N GLU A 135 60.00 7.45 10.88
CA GLU A 135 60.06 5.98 10.85
C GLU A 135 59.50 5.33 12.13
N SER A 136 59.75 5.94 13.29
CA SER A 136 59.18 5.50 14.57
C SER A 136 57.65 5.62 14.57
N ASP A 137 57.11 6.76 14.10
CA ASP A 137 55.67 6.99 14.05
C ASP A 137 54.98 6.12 12.99
N ILE A 138 55.60 5.93 11.81
CA ILE A 138 55.15 4.94 10.82
C ILE A 138 55.09 3.53 11.42
N LYS A 139 56.03 3.16 12.30
CA LYS A 139 56.03 1.86 12.99
C LYS A 139 54.92 1.77 14.05
N LYS A 140 54.66 2.84 14.80
CA LYS A 140 53.53 2.99 15.75
C LYS A 140 52.19 2.82 15.03
N TYR A 141 51.93 3.60 13.98
CA TYR A 141 50.69 3.53 13.21
C TYR A 141 50.50 2.19 12.47
N ARG A 142 51.58 1.54 11.99
CA ARG A 142 51.50 0.19 11.41
C ARG A 142 51.01 -0.85 12.42
N HIS A 143 51.42 -0.76 13.69
CA HIS A 143 50.93 -1.64 14.74
C HIS A 143 49.46 -1.37 15.07
N GLU A 144 49.06 -0.09 15.17
CA GLU A 144 47.67 0.31 15.44
C GLU A 144 46.71 -0.12 14.31
N ILE A 145 47.13 0.03 13.04
CA ILE A 145 46.39 -0.48 11.87
C ILE A 145 46.19 -2.00 11.95
N ALA A 146 47.20 -2.77 12.40
CA ALA A 146 47.06 -4.21 12.55
C ALA A 146 46.04 -4.61 13.63
N VAL A 147 46.03 -3.91 14.78
CA VAL A 147 45.03 -4.12 15.85
C VAL A 147 43.62 -3.77 15.35
N LEU A 148 43.46 -2.63 14.66
CA LEU A 148 42.18 -2.23 14.08
C LEU A 148 41.66 -3.22 13.02
N GLN A 149 42.55 -3.87 12.26
CA GLN A 149 42.15 -4.91 11.31
C GLN A 149 41.62 -6.17 12.02
N ASP A 150 42.18 -6.57 13.17
CA ASP A 150 41.70 -7.74 13.92
C ASP A 150 40.41 -7.44 14.69
N ASP A 151 40.26 -6.24 15.27
CA ASP A 151 38.98 -5.77 15.84
C ASP A 151 37.87 -5.73 14.77
N ASN A 152 38.18 -5.30 13.53
CA ASN A 152 37.21 -5.29 12.43
C ASN A 152 36.82 -6.72 11.97
N LYS A 153 37.77 -7.67 11.93
CA LYS A 153 37.47 -9.10 11.69
C LYS A 153 36.60 -9.69 12.79
N ALA A 154 36.77 -9.27 14.04
CA ALA A 154 35.89 -9.68 15.13
C ALA A 154 34.47 -9.10 14.97
N LEU A 155 34.36 -7.83 14.58
CA LEU A 155 33.08 -7.16 14.30
C LEU A 155 32.30 -7.90 13.19
N GLU A 156 32.95 -8.25 12.07
CA GLU A 156 32.32 -9.03 10.99
C GLU A 156 31.78 -10.38 11.45
N ARG A 157 32.49 -11.09 12.33
CA ARG A 157 32.04 -12.38 12.87
C ARG A 157 30.78 -12.22 13.71
N HIS A 158 30.73 -11.20 14.56
CA HIS A 158 29.54 -10.89 15.34
C HIS A 158 28.36 -10.42 14.47
N LEU A 159 28.63 -9.68 13.39
CA LEU A 159 27.61 -9.25 12.44
C LEU A 159 26.97 -10.44 11.72
N LYS A 160 27.77 -11.38 11.19
CA LYS A 160 27.29 -12.62 10.55
C LYS A 160 26.47 -13.51 11.49
N LEU A 161 26.85 -13.61 12.77
CA LEU A 161 26.06 -14.32 13.80
C LEU A 161 24.72 -13.63 14.08
N LYS A 162 24.69 -12.29 14.08
CA LYS A 162 23.48 -11.48 14.27
C LYS A 162 22.52 -11.61 13.07
N GLU A 163 23.05 -11.64 11.85
CA GLU A 163 22.26 -11.90 10.63
C GLU A 163 21.61 -13.29 10.65
N ALA A 164 22.38 -14.35 10.98
CA ALA A 164 21.85 -15.70 11.10
C ALA A 164 20.71 -15.80 12.13
N ALA A 165 20.89 -15.21 13.32
CA ALA A 165 19.87 -15.18 14.36
C ALA A 165 18.61 -14.38 13.97
N LEU A 166 18.77 -13.31 13.18
CA LEU A 166 17.65 -12.52 12.65
C LEU A 166 16.86 -13.29 11.57
N VAL A 167 17.53 -14.09 10.74
CA VAL A 167 16.88 -14.98 9.76
C VAL A 167 16.10 -16.09 10.46
N GLU A 168 16.67 -16.72 11.48
CA GLU A 168 15.97 -17.74 12.30
C GLU A 168 14.74 -17.15 13.00
N ALA A 169 14.88 -16.00 13.66
CA ALA A 169 13.76 -15.30 14.30
C ALA A 169 12.68 -14.88 13.28
N GLY A 170 13.09 -14.46 12.08
CA GLY A 170 12.18 -14.17 10.97
C GLY A 170 11.37 -15.40 10.55
N ASN A 171 12.02 -16.57 10.44
CA ASN A 171 11.37 -17.84 10.09
C ASN A 171 10.34 -18.30 11.13
N ILE A 172 10.67 -18.20 12.42
CA ILE A 172 9.75 -18.48 13.52
C ILE A 172 8.52 -17.56 13.46
N LEU A 173 8.72 -16.28 13.12
CA LEU A 173 7.65 -15.28 13.07
C LEU A 173 6.71 -15.49 11.86
N ARG A 174 7.18 -15.95 10.69
CA ARG A 174 6.27 -16.37 9.58
C ARG A 174 5.33 -17.48 10.06
N SER A 175 5.90 -18.52 10.65
CA SER A 175 5.15 -19.71 11.06
C SER A 175 4.16 -19.41 12.20
N ALA A 176 4.46 -18.41 13.04
CA ALA A 176 3.51 -17.89 14.02
C ALA A 176 2.37 -17.07 13.38
N LEU A 177 2.66 -16.28 12.34
CA LEU A 177 1.66 -15.51 11.59
C LEU A 177 0.72 -16.42 10.80
N GLU A 178 1.26 -17.42 10.10
CA GLU A 178 0.49 -18.45 9.38
C GLU A 178 -0.52 -19.15 10.31
N ARG A 179 -0.08 -19.55 11.51
CA ARG A 179 -0.98 -20.14 12.52
C ARG A 179 -2.01 -19.14 13.08
N ALA A 180 -1.68 -17.86 13.18
CA ALA A 180 -2.62 -16.83 13.64
C ALA A 180 -3.74 -16.60 12.61
N LEU A 181 -3.41 -16.56 11.32
CA LEU A 181 -4.37 -16.40 10.23
C LEU A 181 -5.35 -17.58 10.15
N ILE A 182 -4.86 -18.81 10.27
CA ILE A 182 -5.71 -20.02 10.34
C ILE A 182 -6.70 -19.94 11.51
N VAL A 183 -6.28 -19.39 12.67
CA VAL A 183 -7.17 -19.19 13.83
C VAL A 183 -8.20 -18.08 13.56
N GLU A 184 -7.84 -17.02 12.84
CA GLU A 184 -8.76 -15.94 12.45
C GLU A 184 -9.81 -16.45 11.44
N ASP A 185 -9.42 -17.21 10.43
CA ASP A 185 -10.34 -17.85 9.47
C ASP A 185 -11.32 -18.80 10.17
N VAL A 186 -10.83 -19.65 11.08
CA VAL A 186 -11.68 -20.54 11.87
C VAL A 186 -12.63 -19.76 12.79
N GLN A 187 -12.22 -18.61 13.34
CA GLN A 187 -13.12 -17.74 14.11
C GLN A 187 -14.19 -17.09 13.22
N ASN A 188 -13.82 -16.62 12.02
CA ASN A 188 -14.74 -16.05 11.04
C ASN A 188 -15.78 -17.08 10.56
N GLN A 189 -15.36 -18.31 10.28
CA GLN A 189 -16.25 -19.44 9.97
C GLN A 189 -17.21 -19.75 11.13
N ASN A 190 -16.72 -19.79 12.37
CA ASN A 190 -17.56 -19.99 13.56
C ASN A 190 -18.58 -18.86 13.77
N ILE A 191 -18.26 -17.62 13.39
CA ILE A 191 -19.19 -16.48 13.45
C ILE A 191 -20.28 -16.62 12.37
N GLU A 192 -19.94 -17.03 11.15
CA GLU A 192 -20.94 -17.20 10.08
C GLU A 192 -21.86 -18.41 10.34
N LEU A 193 -21.32 -19.53 10.83
CA LEU A 193 -22.11 -20.71 11.22
C LEU A 193 -23.13 -20.38 12.33
N LYS A 194 -22.77 -19.52 13.29
CA LYS A 194 -23.72 -19.04 14.32
C LYS A 194 -24.89 -18.25 13.71
N LYS A 195 -24.61 -17.32 12.78
CA LYS A 195 -25.68 -16.58 12.07
C LYS A 195 -26.59 -17.52 11.27
N GLN A 196 -26.02 -18.55 10.63
CA GLN A 196 -26.83 -19.55 9.93
C GLN A 196 -27.73 -20.33 10.90
N MET A 197 -27.22 -20.72 12.08
CA MET A 197 -28.05 -21.34 13.13
C MET A 197 -29.16 -20.40 13.65
N GLU A 198 -28.88 -19.11 13.81
CA GLU A 198 -29.87 -18.10 14.18
C GLU A 198 -30.96 -17.96 13.12
N ILE A 199 -30.59 -17.82 11.84
CA ILE A 199 -31.54 -17.75 10.70
C ILE A 199 -32.41 -19.02 10.64
N TYR A 200 -31.81 -20.22 10.69
CA TYR A 200 -32.57 -21.46 10.69
C TYR A 200 -33.49 -21.60 11.92
N HIS A 201 -33.14 -21.00 13.06
CA HIS A 201 -34.02 -20.98 14.23
C HIS A 201 -35.22 -20.04 14.02
N GLU A 202 -35.02 -18.88 13.41
CA GLU A 202 -36.11 -17.96 13.04
C GLU A 202 -37.02 -18.52 11.96
N GLU A 203 -36.47 -19.16 10.91
CA GLU A 203 -37.24 -19.84 9.86
C GLU A 203 -38.13 -20.95 10.44
N ASN A 204 -37.58 -21.81 11.32
CA ASN A 204 -38.38 -22.84 12.00
C ASN A 204 -39.50 -22.22 12.86
N LYS A 205 -39.23 -21.10 13.54
CA LYS A 205 -40.20 -20.36 14.36
C LYS A 205 -41.31 -19.71 13.52
N LEU A 206 -41.02 -19.32 12.27
CA LEU A 206 -42.02 -18.85 11.29
C LEU A 206 -42.83 -20.01 10.69
N LEU A 207 -42.17 -21.13 10.36
CA LEU A 207 -42.83 -22.36 9.89
C LEU A 207 -43.79 -22.93 10.93
N GLU A 208 -43.42 -22.95 12.22
CA GLU A 208 -44.34 -23.34 13.29
C GLU A 208 -45.57 -22.43 13.38
N LYS A 209 -45.40 -21.11 13.28
CA LYS A 209 -46.54 -20.16 13.24
C LYS A 209 -47.45 -20.42 12.05
N SER A 210 -46.90 -20.61 10.85
CA SER A 210 -47.67 -20.90 9.64
C SER A 210 -48.43 -22.23 9.75
N ASN A 211 -47.81 -23.27 10.30
CA ASN A 211 -48.45 -24.56 10.50
C ASN A 211 -49.58 -24.49 11.55
N ARG A 212 -49.40 -23.76 12.66
CA ARG A 212 -50.48 -23.53 13.65
C ARG A 212 -51.66 -22.79 13.02
N GLN A 213 -51.40 -21.76 12.20
CA GLN A 213 -52.43 -21.02 11.48
C GLN A 213 -53.24 -21.93 10.52
N LYS A 214 -52.55 -22.77 9.74
CA LYS A 214 -53.20 -23.75 8.84
C LYS A 214 -54.01 -24.81 9.58
N VAL A 215 -53.58 -25.22 10.79
CA VAL A 215 -54.38 -26.13 11.63
C VAL A 215 -55.68 -25.46 12.08
N LEU A 216 -55.64 -24.20 12.55
CA LEU A 216 -56.84 -23.44 12.91
C LEU A 216 -57.79 -23.21 11.72
N GLU A 217 -57.26 -23.08 10.50
CA GLU A 217 -58.06 -23.00 9.27
C GLU A 217 -58.73 -24.34 8.92
N ILE A 218 -58.02 -25.45 9.08
CA ILE A 218 -58.57 -26.82 8.92
C ILE A 218 -59.65 -27.09 9.97
N GLU A 219 -59.47 -26.66 11.22
CA GLU A 219 -60.44 -26.80 12.30
C GLU A 219 -61.73 -26.00 12.02
N LYS A 220 -61.60 -24.74 11.56
CA LYS A 220 -62.74 -23.93 11.11
C LYS A 220 -63.49 -24.57 9.95
N LEU A 221 -62.78 -25.03 8.92
CA LEU A 221 -63.38 -25.73 7.79
C LEU A 221 -64.11 -27.01 8.25
N SER A 222 -63.53 -27.76 9.18
CA SER A 222 -64.16 -28.96 9.77
C SER A 222 -65.44 -28.62 10.52
N HIS A 223 -65.49 -27.48 11.22
CA HIS A 223 -66.71 -27.01 11.88
C HIS A 223 -67.79 -26.64 10.85
N THR A 224 -67.45 -25.87 9.80
CA THR A 224 -68.41 -25.53 8.73
C THR A 224 -68.89 -26.75 7.94
N ILE A 225 -68.08 -27.81 7.85
CA ILE A 225 -68.53 -29.09 7.28
C ILE A 225 -69.57 -29.75 8.20
N SER A 226 -69.39 -29.70 9.53
CA SER A 226 -70.36 -30.22 10.50
C SER A 226 -71.70 -29.45 10.44
N GLU A 227 -71.65 -28.11 10.36
CA GLU A 227 -72.85 -27.26 10.18
C GLU A 227 -73.57 -27.58 8.86
N LEU A 228 -72.81 -27.80 7.78
CA LEU A 228 -73.36 -28.22 6.49
C LEU A 228 -73.94 -29.64 6.55
N GLU A 229 -73.29 -30.60 7.22
CA GLU A 229 -73.82 -31.96 7.41
C GLU A 229 -75.15 -31.96 8.20
N GLU A 230 -75.28 -31.13 9.25
CA GLU A 230 -76.55 -30.92 9.96
C GLU A 230 -77.63 -30.32 9.04
N SER A 231 -77.29 -29.34 8.19
CA SER A 231 -78.25 -28.78 7.22
C SER A 231 -78.63 -29.76 6.09
N ILE A 232 -77.71 -30.63 5.67
CA ILE A 232 -77.90 -31.61 4.58
C ILE A 232 -78.75 -32.79 5.05
N LEU A 233 -78.70 -33.15 6.33
CA LEU A 233 -79.59 -34.16 6.94
C LEU A 233 -81.09 -33.80 6.84
N ALA A 234 -81.44 -32.57 6.44
CA ALA A 234 -82.81 -32.17 6.15
C ALA A 234 -83.31 -32.48 4.72
N THR A 235 -82.45 -32.82 3.74
CA THR A 235 -82.88 -33.05 2.33
C THR A 235 -82.12 -34.18 1.62
N GLY A 236 -82.84 -35.14 1.03
CA GLY A 236 -82.29 -36.46 0.67
C GLY A 236 -81.34 -36.56 -0.55
N ASP A 237 -81.38 -35.62 -1.50
CA ASP A 237 -80.74 -35.84 -2.83
C ASP A 237 -79.23 -35.51 -2.90
N VAL A 238 -78.62 -35.07 -1.79
CA VAL A 238 -77.24 -34.52 -1.78
C VAL A 238 -76.13 -35.60 -1.69
N ALA A 239 -76.50 -36.88 -1.60
CA ALA A 239 -75.59 -38.00 -1.27
C ALA A 239 -74.33 -38.11 -2.15
N ASN A 240 -74.42 -37.77 -3.44
CA ASN A 240 -73.28 -37.86 -4.36
C ASN A 240 -72.23 -36.74 -4.15
N ALA A 241 -72.66 -35.53 -3.77
CA ALA A 241 -71.74 -34.43 -3.48
C ALA A 241 -70.94 -34.69 -2.19
N VAL A 242 -71.63 -35.20 -1.15
CA VAL A 242 -70.99 -35.58 0.12
C VAL A 242 -69.90 -36.64 -0.11
N ASN A 243 -70.18 -37.69 -0.88
CA ASN A 243 -69.19 -38.74 -1.17
C ASN A 243 -67.98 -38.24 -1.97
N PHE A 244 -68.14 -37.24 -2.86
CA PHE A 244 -67.01 -36.62 -3.56
C PHE A 244 -66.06 -35.90 -2.58
N TYR A 245 -66.58 -35.00 -1.75
CA TYR A 245 -65.76 -34.27 -0.77
C TYR A 245 -65.18 -35.16 0.32
N LYS A 246 -65.90 -36.20 0.74
CA LYS A 246 -65.43 -37.21 1.71
C LYS A 246 -64.21 -37.98 1.18
N ASN A 247 -64.19 -38.32 -0.11
CA ASN A 247 -63.02 -38.91 -0.77
C ASN A 247 -61.86 -37.91 -0.89
N GLN A 248 -62.14 -36.65 -1.21
CA GLN A 248 -61.10 -35.61 -1.31
C GLN A 248 -60.44 -35.32 0.05
N ALA A 249 -61.22 -35.23 1.13
CA ALA A 249 -60.74 -35.08 2.50
C ALA A 249 -59.92 -36.29 2.96
N SER A 250 -60.33 -37.52 2.60
CA SER A 250 -59.55 -38.74 2.86
C SER A 250 -58.17 -38.67 2.19
N LYS A 251 -58.12 -38.24 0.92
CA LYS A 251 -56.88 -38.12 0.15
C LYS A 251 -55.89 -37.11 0.75
N LEU A 252 -56.38 -35.93 1.13
CA LEU A 252 -55.57 -34.91 1.84
C LEU A 252 -55.06 -35.40 3.20
N LYS A 253 -55.83 -36.25 3.90
CA LYS A 253 -55.44 -36.88 5.17
C LYS A 253 -54.34 -37.94 4.99
N GLU A 254 -54.35 -38.67 3.87
CA GLU A 254 -53.25 -39.56 3.46
C GLU A 254 -51.98 -38.77 3.13
N GLU A 255 -52.10 -37.70 2.33
CA GLU A 255 -50.98 -36.82 1.93
C GLU A 255 -50.30 -36.15 3.15
N LYS A 256 -51.08 -35.63 4.10
CA LYS A 256 -50.57 -35.15 5.41
C LYS A 256 -49.76 -36.23 6.12
N LYS A 257 -50.28 -37.45 6.18
CA LYS A 257 -49.65 -38.59 6.87
C LYS A 257 -48.37 -39.07 6.18
N THR A 258 -48.22 -38.90 4.87
CA THR A 258 -46.94 -39.10 4.16
C THR A 258 -45.92 -38.01 4.47
N LEU A 259 -46.33 -36.74 4.46
CA LEU A 259 -45.43 -35.61 4.76
C LEU A 259 -44.92 -35.65 6.20
N GLU A 260 -45.76 -36.02 7.18
CA GLU A 260 -45.35 -36.23 8.58
C GLU A 260 -44.29 -37.34 8.72
N ARG A 261 -44.41 -38.43 7.94
CA ARG A 261 -43.41 -39.52 7.89
C ARG A 261 -42.12 -39.11 7.19
N GLU A 262 -42.14 -38.13 6.29
CA GLU A 262 -40.96 -37.60 5.62
C GLU A 262 -40.23 -36.60 6.50
N LEU A 263 -40.95 -35.69 7.17
CA LEU A 263 -40.41 -34.80 8.19
C LEU A 263 -39.73 -35.59 9.33
N ALA A 264 -40.33 -36.69 9.77
CA ALA A 264 -39.74 -37.58 10.77
C ALA A 264 -38.45 -38.24 10.26
N ARG A 265 -38.44 -38.74 9.02
CA ARG A 265 -37.24 -39.34 8.39
C ARG A 265 -36.12 -38.31 8.20
N ALA A 266 -36.43 -37.08 7.81
CA ALA A 266 -35.47 -35.98 7.69
C ALA A 266 -34.85 -35.61 9.06
N LYS A 267 -35.66 -35.49 10.13
CA LYS A 267 -35.16 -35.23 11.49
C LYS A 267 -34.24 -36.35 12.00
N VAL A 268 -34.59 -37.62 11.75
CA VAL A 268 -33.71 -38.77 12.09
C VAL A 268 -32.42 -38.76 11.26
N TYR A 269 -32.48 -38.40 9.98
CA TYR A 269 -31.30 -38.30 9.12
C TYR A 269 -30.34 -37.20 9.61
N VAL A 270 -30.83 -35.99 9.91
CA VAL A 270 -30.02 -34.89 10.46
C VAL A 270 -29.36 -35.28 11.79
N ASN A 271 -30.11 -35.88 12.71
CA ASN A 271 -29.55 -36.36 13.99
C ASN A 271 -28.51 -37.47 13.78
N ARG A 272 -28.64 -38.31 12.75
CA ARG A 272 -27.67 -39.36 12.39
C ARG A 272 -26.40 -38.77 11.75
N VAL A 273 -26.53 -37.74 10.91
CA VAL A 273 -25.39 -36.98 10.35
C VAL A 273 -24.62 -36.25 11.46
N ALA A 274 -25.33 -35.57 12.37
CA ALA A 274 -24.70 -34.95 13.53
C ALA A 274 -23.99 -35.98 14.43
N SER A 275 -24.59 -37.16 14.63
CA SER A 275 -24.00 -38.25 15.40
C SER A 275 -22.81 -38.92 14.71
N THR A 276 -22.74 -38.94 13.38
CA THR A 276 -21.58 -39.48 12.65
C THR A 276 -20.42 -38.49 12.66
N ALA A 277 -20.68 -37.21 12.39
CA ALA A 277 -19.68 -36.14 12.54
C ALA A 277 -19.13 -36.05 13.98
N ALA A 278 -19.95 -36.29 15.01
CA ALA A 278 -19.49 -36.35 16.40
C ALA A 278 -18.69 -37.63 16.77
N ASN A 279 -18.84 -38.73 16.00
CA ASN A 279 -18.06 -39.95 16.18
C ASN A 279 -16.75 -39.94 15.38
N GLU A 280 -16.69 -39.21 14.27
CA GLU A 280 -15.45 -38.91 13.52
C GLU A 280 -14.47 -38.03 14.33
N TRP A 281 -14.89 -37.51 15.49
CA TRP A 281 -14.10 -36.71 16.44
C TRP A 281 -13.47 -37.52 17.58
N LYS A 282 -13.21 -38.81 17.36
CA LYS A 282 -12.53 -39.71 18.30
C LYS A 282 -11.33 -40.40 17.65
N ASP A 283 -10.34 -40.79 18.45
CA ASP A 283 -9.26 -41.67 18.00
C ASP A 283 -9.63 -43.17 18.17
N ASP A 284 -8.75 -44.05 17.69
CA ASP A 284 -8.91 -45.52 17.71
C ASP A 284 -9.07 -46.13 19.13
N SER A 285 -9.00 -45.33 20.20
CA SER A 285 -9.25 -45.73 21.59
C SER A 285 -10.63 -45.30 22.13
N ASP A 286 -11.52 -44.82 21.26
CA ASP A 286 -12.91 -44.40 21.54
C ASP A 286 -13.05 -43.32 22.63
N LYS A 287 -12.07 -42.41 22.70
CA LYS A 287 -12.07 -41.26 23.62
C LYS A 287 -12.19 -39.93 22.89
N LEU A 288 -13.10 -39.09 23.38
CA LEU A 288 -13.21 -37.69 22.98
C LEU A 288 -11.94 -36.93 23.39
N MET A 289 -11.34 -36.21 22.43
CA MET A 289 -10.17 -35.34 22.61
C MET A 289 -10.39 -34.30 23.72
N PRO A 290 -9.75 -34.42 24.91
CA PRO A 290 -10.06 -33.54 26.04
C PRO A 290 -9.33 -32.20 25.97
N VAL A 291 -9.94 -31.18 26.58
CA VAL A 291 -9.34 -29.85 26.88
C VAL A 291 -7.94 -29.94 27.50
N LYS A 292 -7.61 -31.06 28.14
CA LYS A 292 -6.27 -31.37 28.65
C LYS A 292 -5.16 -31.23 27.58
N ARG A 293 -5.38 -31.66 26.34
CA ARG A 293 -4.37 -31.57 25.27
C ARG A 293 -4.11 -30.11 24.86
N TRP A 294 -5.17 -29.31 24.76
CA TRP A 294 -5.06 -27.85 24.57
C TRP A 294 -4.39 -27.14 25.77
N LEU A 295 -4.61 -27.61 27.01
CA LEU A 295 -3.91 -27.10 28.19
C LEU A 295 -2.42 -27.49 28.18
N GLU A 296 -2.07 -28.68 27.70
CA GLU A 296 -0.69 -29.14 27.55
C GLU A 296 0.05 -28.39 26.42
N GLU A 297 -0.59 -28.15 25.28
CA GLU A 297 -0.10 -27.29 24.19
C GLU A 297 0.02 -25.82 24.63
N ARG A 298 -0.98 -25.28 25.35
CA ARG A 298 -0.92 -23.93 25.93
C ARG A 298 0.20 -23.81 26.96
N ARG A 299 0.50 -24.86 27.72
CA ARG A 299 1.63 -24.93 28.66
C ARG A 299 2.98 -25.02 27.95
N LEU A 300 3.07 -25.75 26.84
CA LEU A 300 4.22 -25.75 25.94
C LEU A 300 4.47 -24.34 25.37
N LEU A 301 3.45 -23.71 24.79
CA LEU A 301 3.52 -22.34 24.26
C LEU A 301 3.89 -21.32 25.35
N GLN A 302 3.41 -21.45 26.58
CA GLN A 302 3.86 -20.62 27.71
C GLN A 302 5.34 -20.86 28.05
N GLY A 303 5.83 -22.10 27.96
CA GLY A 303 7.26 -22.43 28.10
C GLY A 303 8.12 -21.82 26.98
N GLU A 304 7.63 -21.81 25.74
CA GLU A 304 8.30 -21.17 24.61
C GLU A 304 8.30 -19.64 24.70
N ILE A 305 7.18 -19.03 25.10
CA ILE A 305 7.09 -17.60 25.41
C ILE A 305 8.09 -17.23 26.52
N GLN A 306 8.28 -18.07 27.54
CA GLN A 306 9.29 -17.80 28.57
C GLN A 306 10.71 -17.95 28.02
N ARG A 307 11.03 -19.01 27.26
CA ARG A 307 12.33 -19.15 26.57
C ARG A 307 12.64 -17.96 25.65
N LEU A 308 11.63 -17.39 24.99
CA LEU A 308 11.78 -16.19 24.17
C LEU A 308 12.06 -14.94 25.01
N ARG A 309 11.40 -14.76 26.17
CA ARG A 309 11.73 -13.70 27.14
C ARG A 309 13.15 -13.83 27.68
N ASP A 310 13.59 -15.05 27.98
CA ASP A 310 14.94 -15.32 28.46
C ASP A 310 15.98 -15.00 27.38
N LYS A 311 15.73 -15.38 26.11
CA LYS A 311 16.54 -15.00 24.95
C LYS A 311 16.58 -13.47 24.72
N ILE A 312 15.45 -12.77 24.85
CA ILE A 312 15.38 -11.30 24.78
C ILE A 312 16.23 -10.67 25.89
N THR A 313 16.13 -11.17 27.13
CA THR A 313 16.92 -10.70 28.28
C THR A 313 18.43 -10.89 28.05
N ILE A 314 18.84 -11.95 27.35
CA ILE A 314 20.23 -12.16 26.93
C ILE A 314 20.63 -11.15 25.85
N ALA A 315 19.79 -10.90 24.85
CA ALA A 315 20.06 -9.92 23.79
C ALA A 315 20.18 -8.48 24.34
N GLU A 316 19.34 -8.10 25.30
CA GLU A 316 19.41 -6.81 26.00
C GLU A 316 20.72 -6.66 26.80
N LYS A 317 21.16 -7.72 27.48
CA LYS A 317 22.46 -7.76 28.18
C LYS A 317 23.62 -7.61 27.19
N SER A 318 23.58 -8.30 26.05
CA SER A 318 24.59 -8.17 24.99
C SER A 318 24.63 -6.75 24.41
N ALA A 319 23.48 -6.15 24.10
CA ALA A 319 23.40 -4.77 23.60
C ALA A 319 23.93 -3.75 24.62
N LYS A 320 23.75 -4.00 25.92
CA LYS A 320 24.32 -3.18 27.00
C LYS A 320 25.85 -3.28 27.07
N ILE A 321 26.43 -4.45 26.80
CA ILE A 321 27.88 -4.65 26.68
C ILE A 321 28.42 -4.00 25.39
N GLU A 322 27.70 -4.12 24.27
CA GLU A 322 28.02 -3.46 22.99
C GLU A 322 28.06 -1.93 23.13
N ALA A 323 27.12 -1.34 23.90
CA ALA A 323 27.12 0.08 24.24
C ALA A 323 28.33 0.49 25.11
N GLN A 324 28.65 -0.30 26.15
CA GLN A 324 29.83 -0.07 26.99
C GLN A 324 31.14 -0.16 26.21
N LEU A 325 31.25 -1.09 25.26
CA LEU A 325 32.41 -1.22 24.39
C LEU A 325 32.51 -0.04 23.42
N ASN A 326 31.40 0.39 22.82
CA ASN A 326 31.34 1.62 22.01
C ASN A 326 31.80 2.86 22.78
N ASP A 327 31.37 3.04 24.04
CA ASP A 327 31.80 4.16 24.85
C ASP A 327 33.29 4.06 25.28
N LYS A 328 33.83 2.85 25.41
CA LYS A 328 35.28 2.63 25.60
C LYS A 328 36.07 2.97 24.35
N LEU A 329 35.56 2.65 23.16
CA LEU A 329 36.15 3.03 21.87
C LEU A 329 36.11 4.54 21.65
N LYS A 330 34.98 5.22 21.92
CA LYS A 330 34.89 6.70 21.86
C LYS A 330 35.90 7.38 22.79
N ARG A 331 36.13 6.85 24.00
CA ARG A 331 37.16 7.38 24.91
C ARG A 331 38.58 7.19 24.39
N ARG A 332 38.88 6.06 23.73
CA ARG A 332 40.17 5.85 23.05
C ARG A 332 40.36 6.81 21.87
N LEU A 333 39.34 6.95 21.02
CA LEU A 333 39.35 7.90 19.91
C LEU A 333 39.62 9.32 20.42
N LYS A 334 38.88 9.76 21.45
CA LYS A 334 39.06 11.07 22.07
C LYS A 334 40.44 11.25 22.73
N SER A 335 41.02 10.19 23.30
CA SER A 335 42.41 10.22 23.80
C SER A 335 43.39 10.45 22.66
N LEU A 336 43.26 9.72 21.55
CA LEU A 336 44.12 9.89 20.37
C LEU A 336 43.95 11.28 19.72
N GLU A 337 42.72 11.80 19.67
CA GLU A 337 42.43 13.18 19.25
C GLU A 337 43.09 14.21 20.18
N GLU A 338 43.06 14.00 21.49
CA GLU A 338 43.70 14.88 22.49
C GLU A 338 45.23 14.76 22.45
N ASP A 339 45.78 13.56 22.25
CA ASP A 339 47.22 13.31 22.10
C ASP A 339 47.77 13.96 20.83
N MET A 340 47.12 13.78 19.66
CA MET A 340 47.48 14.47 18.41
C MET A 340 47.39 16.01 18.55
N ARG A 341 46.38 16.51 19.28
CA ARG A 341 46.21 17.94 19.55
C ARG A 341 47.27 18.48 20.50
N ASN A 342 47.76 17.67 21.44
CA ASN A 342 48.86 17.98 22.34
C ASN A 342 50.24 17.88 21.67
N GLU A 343 50.42 16.99 20.69
CA GLU A 343 51.59 16.98 19.80
C GLU A 343 51.59 18.27 18.94
N THR A 344 50.43 18.66 18.41
CA THR A 344 50.25 19.90 17.63
C THR A 344 50.49 21.18 18.45
N SER A 345 50.22 21.17 19.76
CA SER A 345 50.57 22.31 20.64
C SER A 345 52.04 22.28 21.09
N ASN A 346 52.63 21.09 21.27
CA ASN A 346 54.07 20.94 21.58
C ASN A 346 54.99 21.33 20.42
N THR A 347 54.59 21.14 19.15
CA THR A 347 55.36 21.65 18.01
C THR A 347 55.37 23.17 17.99
N ASN A 348 54.20 23.80 18.08
CA ASN A 348 54.06 25.26 18.21
C ASN A 348 54.84 25.83 19.43
N ALA A 349 54.88 25.11 20.55
CA ALA A 349 55.68 25.49 21.71
C ALA A 349 57.19 25.38 21.45
N LYS A 350 57.66 24.32 20.77
CA LYS A 350 59.08 24.12 20.42
C LYS A 350 59.59 25.12 19.37
N GLU A 351 58.74 25.60 18.48
CA GLU A 351 59.11 26.66 17.52
C GLU A 351 59.23 28.01 18.23
N ASN A 352 58.24 28.41 19.05
CA ASN A 352 58.32 29.66 19.81
C ASN A 352 59.51 29.68 20.79
N ASN A 353 59.85 28.55 21.42
CA ASN A 353 60.97 28.48 22.36
C ASN A 353 62.35 28.39 21.68
N ARG A 354 62.43 28.37 20.33
CA ARG A 354 63.69 28.47 19.57
C ARG A 354 64.10 29.92 19.23
N MET A 355 63.20 30.89 19.38
CA MET A 355 63.49 32.32 19.16
C MET A 355 63.99 33.06 20.42
N ALA A 356 63.96 32.44 21.60
CA ALA A 356 64.08 33.14 22.88
C ALA A 356 65.00 32.45 23.91
N ASN A 357 66.22 32.06 23.51
CA ASN A 357 67.32 31.83 24.47
C ASN A 357 68.71 31.83 23.79
N VAL A 358 69.20 33.02 23.47
CA VAL A 358 70.63 33.27 23.18
C VAL A 358 71.09 34.44 24.06
N GLU A 359 71.13 34.25 25.39
CA GLU A 359 72.15 34.86 26.26
C GLU A 359 72.15 34.31 27.71
N PHE A 360 73.33 34.41 28.34
CA PHE A 360 73.65 34.18 29.76
C PHE A 360 73.52 32.76 30.39
N ARG A 361 74.26 32.57 31.50
CA ARG A 361 74.84 31.29 31.92
C ARG A 361 75.26 31.30 33.41
N MET A 362 75.18 30.14 34.09
CA MET A 362 75.65 29.86 35.48
C MET A 362 74.78 30.54 36.59
N VAL A 363 74.62 30.05 37.83
CA VAL A 363 75.53 29.36 38.77
C VAL A 363 74.80 28.40 39.75
N ASN A 364 75.38 27.21 39.97
CA ASN A 364 75.44 26.28 41.14
C ASN A 364 74.33 26.04 42.21
N LEU A 365 74.26 24.75 42.64
CA LEU A 365 73.92 24.18 43.97
C LEU A 365 72.45 24.31 44.47
N GLU A 366 71.90 23.44 45.34
CA GLU A 366 72.50 22.45 46.28
C GLU A 366 71.60 21.16 46.46
N ARG A 367 71.94 20.24 47.40
CA ARG A 367 71.16 19.02 47.79
C ARG A 367 70.81 19.09 49.31
N PRO A 368 70.43 18.01 50.08
CA PRO A 368 69.91 16.64 49.78
C PRO A 368 68.70 16.20 50.67
N TRP A 369 68.39 14.89 50.66
CA TRP A 369 67.73 14.04 51.71
C TRP A 369 66.31 13.46 51.43
N LYS A 370 65.91 12.27 51.92
CA LYS A 370 66.63 11.03 52.34
C LYS A 370 65.68 9.83 52.60
N THR A 371 65.97 8.64 52.04
CA THR A 371 65.46 7.28 52.42
C THR A 371 63.93 6.99 52.30
N ARG A 372 63.43 5.74 52.21
CA ARG A 372 64.05 4.42 52.53
C ARG A 372 63.48 3.23 51.69
N GLU A 373 64.38 2.37 51.18
CA GLU A 373 64.49 0.87 51.19
C GLU A 373 63.20 -0.01 51.19
N MET A 374 63.11 -1.26 50.65
CA MET A 374 63.93 -2.22 49.84
C MET A 374 62.96 -3.37 49.39
N ASP A 375 63.24 -4.47 48.66
CA ASP A 375 64.47 -5.14 48.15
C ASP A 375 64.19 -5.97 46.85
N ILE A 376 65.13 -6.82 46.41
CA ILE A 376 65.09 -7.76 45.24
C ILE A 376 65.94 -9.05 45.56
N PRO A 377 66.43 -9.97 44.67
CA PRO A 377 66.26 -10.18 43.20
C PRO A 377 65.66 -11.55 42.69
N PRO A 378 66.36 -12.65 42.27
CA PRO A 378 66.03 -13.28 40.95
C PRO A 378 66.06 -14.83 40.76
N MET A 379 65.61 -15.25 39.56
CA MET A 379 66.17 -16.29 38.65
C MET A 379 66.03 -17.83 38.85
N LEU A 380 66.04 -18.49 37.67
CA LEU A 380 66.55 -19.82 37.27
C LEU A 380 65.62 -21.05 37.02
N GLU A 381 65.70 -21.52 35.76
CA GLU A 381 65.66 -22.87 35.13
C GLU A 381 64.87 -24.11 35.66
N ALA A 382 64.04 -24.62 34.74
CA ALA A 382 63.77 -26.02 34.32
C ALA A 382 64.22 -27.27 35.12
N VAL A 383 63.39 -28.35 35.09
CA VAL A 383 63.70 -29.68 34.49
C VAL A 383 62.50 -30.66 34.48
N LEU A 384 62.53 -31.56 33.48
CA LEU A 384 61.74 -32.76 33.07
C LEU A 384 60.88 -33.59 34.09
N GLY A 385 59.89 -34.34 33.53
CA GLY A 385 59.40 -35.65 34.05
C GLY A 385 57.87 -35.75 34.23
N THR A 386 57.03 -36.20 33.29
CA THR A 386 56.75 -37.58 32.79
C THR A 386 56.22 -38.62 33.80
N ALA A 387 54.92 -38.94 33.74
CA ALA A 387 54.35 -40.26 34.09
C ALA A 387 52.93 -40.42 33.48
N GLU A 388 52.60 -41.61 32.97
CA GLU A 388 51.25 -42.01 32.50
C GLU A 388 50.69 -43.15 33.39
N ILE A 389 49.37 -43.39 33.33
CA ILE A 389 48.65 -44.69 33.47
C ILE A 389 47.12 -44.37 33.39
N VAL A 390 46.29 -44.84 32.44
CA VAL A 390 45.92 -46.21 31.96
C VAL A 390 44.83 -46.86 32.86
N GLU A 391 43.68 -47.38 32.38
CA GLU A 391 43.08 -47.46 31.02
C GLU A 391 41.73 -46.65 30.91
N ALA A 392 40.50 -47.09 30.58
CA ALA A 392 39.91 -48.40 30.25
C ALA A 392 38.73 -48.35 29.22
N GLN A 393 38.64 -49.39 28.39
CA GLN A 393 37.58 -49.73 27.39
C GLN A 393 36.48 -50.67 28.00
N PRO A 394 35.40 -51.19 27.32
CA PRO A 394 35.34 -51.55 25.87
C PRO A 394 33.98 -51.72 25.07
N LYS A 395 34.13 -51.90 23.73
CA LYS A 395 33.29 -52.71 22.77
C LYS A 395 31.85 -52.22 22.43
N THR A 396 31.21 -52.48 21.27
CA THR A 396 31.53 -53.13 19.95
C THR A 396 30.49 -52.65 18.89
N THR A 397 30.83 -52.30 17.62
CA THR A 397 30.93 -53.14 16.39
C THR A 397 29.56 -53.69 15.88
N VAL A 398 29.18 -53.84 14.59
CA VAL A 398 29.85 -53.93 13.25
C VAL A 398 29.27 -52.82 12.30
N ARG A 399 29.09 -52.81 10.95
CA ARG A 399 29.26 -53.70 9.74
C ARG A 399 29.36 -52.75 8.49
N SER A 400 30.49 -52.58 7.78
CA SER A 400 31.06 -53.35 6.61
C SER A 400 30.25 -53.26 5.28
N PHE A 401 30.81 -53.17 4.05
CA PHE A 401 32.18 -52.95 3.52
C PHE A 401 32.14 -52.74 1.98
N LEU A 402 33.23 -52.20 1.36
CA LEU A 402 33.89 -52.54 0.06
C LEU A 402 34.62 -51.26 -0.46
N PHE A 403 35.96 -51.17 -0.50
CA PHE A 403 36.96 -51.74 -1.44
C PHE A 403 36.74 -51.34 -2.93
N ARG A 404 37.76 -51.01 -3.75
CA ARG A 404 39.24 -51.19 -3.66
C ARG A 404 40.00 -50.01 -4.35
N SER A 405 41.31 -50.12 -4.60
CA SER A 405 42.22 -48.99 -4.88
C SER A 405 43.35 -49.25 -5.91
N LEU A 406 43.87 -48.17 -6.52
CA LEU A 406 45.17 -48.01 -7.26
C LEU A 406 45.34 -48.73 -8.64
N PRO A 407 46.35 -48.39 -9.50
CA PRO A 407 46.81 -47.04 -9.91
C PRO A 407 47.31 -46.87 -11.39
N LEU A 408 47.60 -45.61 -11.76
CA LEU A 408 48.72 -45.10 -12.61
C LEU A 408 48.75 -45.15 -14.18
N GLU A 409 49.27 -44.02 -14.70
CA GLU A 409 50.01 -43.74 -15.96
C GLU A 409 49.33 -43.36 -17.31
N LEU A 410 50.06 -42.47 -18.01
CA LEU A 410 50.01 -41.97 -19.40
C LEU A 410 48.70 -41.43 -20.02
N THR A 411 48.68 -40.11 -20.26
CA THR A 411 48.52 -39.55 -21.64
C THR A 411 48.90 -38.06 -21.71
N MET A 412 49.87 -37.70 -22.55
CA MET A 412 50.17 -36.31 -22.94
C MET A 412 49.70 -36.04 -24.38
N ALA A 413 48.57 -35.35 -24.59
CA ALA A 413 48.16 -34.87 -25.92
C ALA A 413 47.02 -33.82 -25.92
N ALA A 414 47.22 -32.60 -25.38
CA ALA A 414 46.21 -31.51 -25.49
C ALA A 414 46.75 -30.07 -25.28
N ALA A 415 47.96 -29.74 -25.73
CA ALA A 415 48.66 -28.49 -25.37
C ALA A 415 48.87 -27.47 -26.53
N THR A 416 48.07 -27.54 -27.60
CA THR A 416 48.27 -26.75 -28.84
C THR A 416 46.96 -26.25 -29.47
N ALA A 417 46.15 -25.49 -28.73
CA ALA A 417 44.93 -24.87 -29.27
C ALA A 417 44.60 -23.46 -28.72
N ALA A 418 44.80 -23.21 -27.42
CA ALA A 418 44.31 -21.98 -26.77
C ALA A 418 45.13 -20.69 -27.05
N GLY A 419 46.39 -20.81 -27.47
CA GLY A 419 47.31 -19.66 -27.57
C GLY A 419 47.09 -18.73 -28.77
N ALA A 420 46.46 -19.20 -29.85
CA ALA A 420 46.41 -18.46 -31.11
C ALA A 420 45.33 -17.36 -31.16
N ALA A 421 44.18 -17.58 -30.49
CA ALA A 421 43.01 -16.70 -30.61
C ALA A 421 43.22 -15.33 -29.95
N ALA A 422 43.91 -15.27 -28.80
CA ALA A 422 44.11 -14.04 -28.04
C ALA A 422 45.02 -13.03 -28.78
N ALA A 423 46.05 -13.52 -29.47
CA ALA A 423 46.99 -12.67 -30.21
C ALA A 423 46.34 -11.98 -31.43
N ALA A 424 45.49 -12.70 -32.17
CA ALA A 424 44.84 -12.19 -33.38
C ALA A 424 43.90 -11.00 -33.09
N ALA A 425 43.18 -11.04 -31.97
CA ALA A 425 42.29 -9.95 -31.55
C ALA A 425 43.07 -8.67 -31.18
N ALA A 426 44.18 -8.81 -30.45
CA ALA A 426 45.03 -7.68 -30.06
C ALA A 426 45.67 -6.98 -31.27
N VAL A 427 46.23 -7.76 -32.21
CA VAL A 427 46.85 -7.21 -33.43
C VAL A 427 45.81 -6.50 -34.32
N SER A 428 44.60 -7.04 -34.43
CA SER A 428 43.53 -6.45 -35.26
C SER A 428 43.07 -5.08 -34.73
N LEU A 429 42.94 -4.91 -33.41
CA LEU A 429 42.56 -3.62 -32.81
C LEU A 429 43.66 -2.56 -32.99
N VAL A 430 44.93 -2.93 -32.82
CA VAL A 430 46.07 -2.02 -33.03
C VAL A 430 46.20 -1.64 -34.51
N ALA A 431 45.97 -2.59 -35.44
CA ALA A 431 45.98 -2.32 -36.87
C ALA A 431 44.86 -1.33 -37.28
N CYS A 432 43.62 -1.52 -36.81
CA CYS A 432 42.54 -0.57 -37.05
C CYS A 432 42.84 0.83 -36.50
N TYR A 433 43.40 0.93 -35.30
CA TYR A 433 43.78 2.21 -34.70
C TYR A 433 44.85 2.94 -35.54
N LEU A 434 45.89 2.23 -36.00
CA LEU A 434 46.97 2.80 -36.81
C LEU A 434 46.54 3.16 -38.25
N LEU A 435 45.61 2.40 -38.85
CA LEU A 435 45.05 2.70 -40.18
C LEU A 435 44.14 3.93 -40.18
N LEU A 436 43.37 4.14 -39.10
CA LEU A 436 42.51 5.32 -38.95
C LEU A 436 43.30 6.61 -38.61
N HIS A 437 44.51 6.49 -38.06
CA HIS A 437 45.29 7.66 -37.60
C HIS A 437 46.32 8.20 -38.62
N LYS A 438 46.48 7.58 -39.81
CA LYS A 438 47.47 7.99 -40.83
C LYS A 438 46.90 8.45 -42.18
N SER A 439 45.59 8.38 -42.39
CA SER A 439 44.94 8.66 -43.68
C SER A 439 44.48 10.12 -43.83
N SER A 440 45.42 11.07 -43.87
CA SER A 440 45.14 12.48 -44.23
C SER A 440 44.88 12.64 -45.73
N LEU A 441 43.74 12.14 -46.21
CA LEU A 441 43.29 12.23 -47.60
C LEU A 441 41.91 12.92 -47.68
N LYS A 442 41.90 14.14 -48.21
CA LYS A 442 40.66 14.86 -48.54
C LYS A 442 40.07 14.29 -49.83
N ILE A 443 38.91 13.63 -49.74
CA ILE A 443 38.12 13.19 -50.90
C ILE A 443 36.72 13.80 -50.77
N PRO A 444 36.18 14.48 -51.80
CA PRO A 444 34.91 15.20 -51.70
C PRO A 444 33.71 14.24 -51.83
N TRP A 445 32.73 14.37 -50.93
CA TRP A 445 31.41 13.78 -51.13
C TRP A 445 30.56 14.66 -52.07
N PRO A 446 29.83 14.05 -53.03
CA PRO A 446 28.97 14.79 -53.94
C PRO A 446 27.70 15.32 -53.24
N LEU A 447 27.10 16.37 -53.80
CA LEU A 447 25.86 16.93 -53.26
C LEU A 447 24.68 15.97 -53.45
N LEU A 448 24.27 15.29 -52.38
CA LEU A 448 22.87 14.92 -52.22
C LEU A 448 22.16 16.06 -51.45
N LYS A 449 21.11 16.64 -52.05
CA LYS A 449 20.37 17.75 -51.45
C LYS A 449 19.65 17.26 -50.19
N SER A 450 20.15 17.64 -49.02
CA SER A 450 19.37 17.54 -47.78
C SER A 450 18.15 18.45 -47.90
N THR A 451 16.97 17.84 -48.11
CA THR A 451 15.69 18.54 -47.99
C THR A 451 15.54 19.07 -46.57
N SER A 452 15.14 20.33 -46.43
CA SER A 452 15.07 21.05 -45.16
C SER A 452 14.02 20.47 -44.20
N GLY A 453 14.37 19.38 -43.51
CA GLY A 453 13.60 18.82 -42.40
C GLY A 453 13.67 19.76 -41.20
N ALA A 454 12.52 20.27 -40.76
CA ALA A 454 12.45 21.26 -39.69
C ALA A 454 13.00 20.71 -38.36
N SER A 455 14.14 21.24 -37.91
CA SER A 455 14.68 20.95 -36.59
C SER A 455 13.74 21.49 -35.52
N HIS A 456 12.93 20.60 -34.94
CA HIS A 456 12.14 20.91 -33.76
C HIS A 456 13.10 21.23 -32.59
N ARG A 457 13.35 22.52 -32.38
CA ARG A 457 13.90 23.03 -31.11
C ARG A 457 13.08 22.42 -29.99
N ARG A 458 13.69 21.59 -29.15
CA ARG A 458 13.09 21.17 -27.88
C ARG A 458 12.88 22.41 -27.02
N THR A 459 11.66 22.93 -27.04
CA THR A 459 11.21 24.02 -26.19
C THR A 459 11.34 23.59 -24.73
N ARG A 460 11.90 24.47 -23.90
CA ARG A 460 12.06 24.22 -22.47
C ARG A 460 10.69 24.38 -21.80
N ARG A 461 10.01 23.24 -21.60
CA ARG A 461 8.77 23.15 -20.81
C ARG A 461 9.01 23.76 -19.41
N ARG A 462 8.05 24.54 -18.91
CA ARG A 462 8.08 25.27 -17.63
C ARG A 462 7.23 24.54 -16.60
N GLY A 463 7.86 24.15 -15.48
CA GLY A 463 7.17 23.46 -14.39
C GLY A 463 6.68 22.05 -14.75
N LEU A 464 5.82 21.50 -13.89
CA LEU A 464 5.31 20.14 -13.99
C LEU A 464 4.13 20.01 -14.99
N VAL A 465 3.30 21.04 -15.08
CA VAL A 465 2.09 21.06 -15.92
C VAL A 465 2.45 20.97 -17.40
N GLU A 466 3.35 21.82 -17.90
CA GLU A 466 3.78 21.76 -19.30
C GLU A 466 4.48 20.44 -19.66
N ALA A 467 4.87 19.61 -18.68
CA ALA A 467 5.44 18.27 -18.86
C ALA A 467 4.39 17.15 -19.02
N ILE A 468 3.11 17.41 -18.74
CA ILE A 468 2.00 16.49 -19.02
C ILE A 468 1.63 16.56 -20.50
N GLY A 469 1.28 15.42 -21.10
CA GLY A 469 0.94 15.32 -22.51
C GLY A 469 2.12 15.49 -23.48
N ASN A 470 1.80 15.47 -24.78
CA ASN A 470 2.77 15.27 -25.87
C ASN A 470 3.59 13.99 -25.66
N THR A 471 2.91 12.89 -25.34
CA THR A 471 3.49 11.55 -25.11
C THR A 471 3.78 10.85 -26.45
N PRO A 472 4.84 10.02 -26.56
CA PRO A 472 5.15 9.35 -27.82
C PRO A 472 4.10 8.29 -28.19
N LEU A 473 3.97 8.03 -29.50
CA LEU A 473 3.48 6.73 -29.98
C LEU A 473 4.69 5.79 -30.05
N ILE A 474 4.53 4.57 -29.52
CA ILE A 474 5.53 3.50 -29.57
C ILE A 474 4.96 2.39 -30.45
N ARG A 475 5.66 2.01 -31.52
CA ARG A 475 5.31 0.77 -32.25
C ARG A 475 5.56 -0.42 -31.33
N ILE A 476 4.54 -1.24 -31.13
CA ILE A 476 4.67 -2.52 -30.43
C ILE A 476 5.07 -3.53 -31.49
N ASN A 477 6.36 -3.88 -31.56
CA ASN A 477 6.89 -4.64 -32.69
C ASN A 477 6.31 -6.05 -32.70
N SER A 478 6.31 -6.74 -31.55
CA SER A 478 5.83 -8.12 -31.44
C SER A 478 4.40 -8.31 -31.97
N LEU A 479 3.47 -7.42 -31.58
CA LEU A 479 2.07 -7.47 -32.01
C LEU A 479 1.90 -7.03 -33.46
N SER A 480 2.65 -6.02 -33.90
CA SER A 480 2.59 -5.52 -35.28
C SER A 480 3.09 -6.58 -36.26
N ASP A 481 4.23 -7.19 -35.96
CA ASP A 481 4.90 -8.18 -36.81
C ASP A 481 4.11 -9.51 -36.84
N ALA A 482 3.44 -9.88 -35.75
CA ALA A 482 2.55 -11.04 -35.69
C ALA A 482 1.20 -10.86 -36.42
N THR A 483 0.72 -9.63 -36.57
CA THR A 483 -0.58 -9.33 -37.22
C THR A 483 -0.46 -8.79 -38.65
N GLY A 484 0.75 -8.36 -39.06
CA GLY A 484 0.97 -7.63 -40.30
C GLY A 484 0.38 -6.21 -40.31
N CYS A 485 -0.10 -5.72 -39.17
CA CYS A 485 -0.60 -4.35 -38.97
C CYS A 485 0.49 -3.46 -38.36
N GLU A 486 0.24 -2.15 -38.30
CA GLU A 486 1.04 -1.22 -37.51
C GLU A 486 0.32 -0.90 -36.19
N ILE A 487 0.66 -1.62 -35.13
CA ILE A 487 0.06 -1.45 -33.80
C ILE A 487 0.91 -0.48 -32.97
N LEU A 488 0.32 0.66 -32.63
CA LEU A 488 0.96 1.77 -31.93
C LEU A 488 0.35 2.01 -30.55
N GLY A 489 1.17 1.97 -29.50
CA GLY A 489 0.79 2.30 -28.14
C GLY A 489 1.10 3.77 -27.79
N LYS A 490 0.10 4.55 -27.40
CA LYS A 490 0.24 5.90 -26.86
C LYS A 490 0.74 5.83 -25.42
N ALA A 491 1.99 6.26 -25.18
CA ALA A 491 2.73 6.00 -23.94
C ALA A 491 2.34 6.94 -22.78
N GLU A 492 1.10 6.85 -22.31
CA GLU A 492 0.55 7.69 -21.24
C GLU A 492 1.15 7.39 -19.85
N PHE A 493 1.82 6.25 -19.68
CA PHE A 493 2.67 5.97 -18.52
C PHE A 493 3.91 6.89 -18.40
N LEU A 494 4.23 7.68 -19.44
CA LEU A 494 5.34 8.65 -19.45
C LEU A 494 4.92 10.08 -19.04
N ASN A 495 3.65 10.33 -18.69
CA ASN A 495 3.29 11.58 -18.02
C ASN A 495 3.96 11.62 -16.60
N PRO A 496 4.28 12.81 -16.03
CA PRO A 496 5.03 12.92 -14.76
C PRO A 496 4.42 12.24 -13.52
N GLY A 497 3.09 12.24 -13.38
CA GLY A 497 2.35 11.49 -12.36
C GLY A 497 2.16 10.01 -12.72
N GLY A 498 2.65 9.59 -13.89
CA GLY A 498 2.85 8.22 -14.35
C GLY A 498 1.59 7.50 -14.84
N SER A 499 0.59 8.25 -15.32
CA SER A 499 -0.57 7.66 -16.00
C SER A 499 -1.32 8.62 -16.93
N VAL A 500 -2.23 8.07 -17.74
CA VAL A 500 -3.23 8.79 -18.54
C VAL A 500 -4.11 9.77 -17.76
N LYS A 501 -4.26 9.58 -16.43
CA LYS A 501 -5.09 10.44 -15.57
C LYS A 501 -4.45 11.79 -15.26
N ASP A 502 -3.18 12.00 -15.58
CA ASP A 502 -2.50 13.28 -15.36
C ASP A 502 -3.14 14.41 -16.19
N ARG A 503 -3.53 14.11 -17.44
CA ARG A 503 -4.27 15.04 -18.33
C ARG A 503 -5.61 15.43 -17.72
N VAL A 504 -6.32 14.46 -17.15
CA VAL A 504 -7.64 14.63 -16.53
C VAL A 504 -7.50 15.46 -15.25
N ALA A 505 -6.49 15.19 -14.43
CA ALA A 505 -6.20 15.96 -13.22
C ALA A 505 -5.89 17.42 -13.52
N VAL A 506 -5.09 17.70 -14.56
CA VAL A 506 -4.84 19.07 -15.04
C VAL A 506 -6.14 19.74 -15.47
N LYS A 507 -6.85 19.17 -16.45
CA LYS A 507 -8.04 19.82 -17.05
C LYS A 507 -9.17 20.05 -16.03
N ILE A 508 -9.34 19.15 -15.06
CA ILE A 508 -10.28 19.33 -13.94
C ILE A 508 -9.90 20.54 -13.08
N ILE A 509 -8.61 20.73 -12.78
CA ILE A 509 -8.13 21.81 -11.90
C ILE A 509 -8.11 23.15 -12.64
N GLU A 510 -7.71 23.16 -13.92
CA GLU A 510 -7.75 24.36 -14.76
C GLU A 510 -9.17 24.89 -14.90
N GLU A 511 -10.13 24.06 -15.34
CA GLU A 511 -11.52 24.50 -15.51
C GLU A 511 -12.17 24.96 -14.20
N ALA A 512 -11.81 24.36 -13.06
CA ALA A 512 -12.32 24.77 -11.74
C ALA A 512 -11.72 26.10 -11.26
N LEU A 513 -10.47 26.41 -11.63
CA LEU A 513 -9.84 27.71 -11.37
C LEU A 513 -10.39 28.79 -12.32
N GLU A 514 -10.65 28.45 -13.57
CA GLU A 514 -11.26 29.33 -14.58
C GLU A 514 -12.72 29.68 -14.25
N SER A 515 -13.50 28.73 -13.69
CA SER A 515 -14.88 28.97 -13.25
C SER A 515 -14.98 29.69 -11.90
N GLY A 516 -13.91 29.71 -11.10
CA GLY A 516 -13.91 30.19 -9.71
C GLY A 516 -14.48 29.20 -8.69
N ASP A 517 -14.83 27.98 -9.11
CA ASP A 517 -15.22 26.87 -8.22
C ASP A 517 -14.04 26.34 -7.37
N LEU A 518 -12.81 26.77 -7.69
CA LEU A 518 -11.59 26.55 -6.93
C LEU A 518 -10.75 27.85 -6.95
N PHE A 519 -9.84 28.01 -5.98
CA PHE A 519 -8.81 29.06 -5.99
C PHE A 519 -7.47 28.54 -5.47
N CYS A 520 -6.39 29.28 -5.71
CA CYS A 520 -5.04 28.94 -5.22
C CYS A 520 -5.01 28.86 -3.67
N GLY A 521 -4.75 27.67 -3.11
CA GLY A 521 -4.85 27.37 -1.68
C GLY A 521 -6.15 26.63 -1.27
N GLY A 522 -7.14 26.61 -2.15
CA GLY A 522 -8.34 25.77 -2.05
C GLY A 522 -8.02 24.27 -2.07
N MET A 523 -9.01 23.44 -1.77
CA MET A 523 -8.86 22.00 -1.63
C MET A 523 -9.59 21.24 -2.73
N VAL A 524 -8.87 20.42 -3.50
CA VAL A 524 -9.43 19.46 -4.44
C VAL A 524 -9.65 18.13 -3.72
N THR A 525 -10.85 17.56 -3.81
CA THR A 525 -11.18 16.27 -3.21
C THR A 525 -11.56 15.22 -4.26
N GLU A 526 -11.22 13.96 -4.02
CA GLU A 526 -11.62 12.83 -4.88
C GLU A 526 -11.76 11.55 -4.07
N GLY A 527 -12.73 10.70 -4.43
CA GLY A 527 -12.89 9.36 -3.91
C GLY A 527 -12.24 8.34 -4.86
N SER A 528 -10.97 8.01 -4.65
CA SER A 528 -10.27 7.01 -5.48
C SER A 528 -8.99 6.50 -4.84
N ALA A 529 -8.78 5.18 -4.82
CA ALA A 529 -7.48 4.58 -4.52
C ALA A 529 -6.59 4.38 -5.77
N GLY A 530 -7.10 4.74 -6.96
CA GLY A 530 -6.45 4.49 -8.24
C GLY A 530 -5.64 5.67 -8.77
N SER A 531 -5.19 5.55 -10.03
CA SER A 531 -4.25 6.48 -10.66
C SER A 531 -4.71 7.95 -10.64
N THR A 532 -6.03 8.22 -10.71
CA THR A 532 -6.58 9.58 -10.65
C THR A 532 -6.23 10.32 -9.35
N ALA A 533 -6.19 9.62 -8.21
CA ALA A 533 -5.78 10.23 -6.94
C ALA A 533 -4.27 10.57 -6.92
N ILE A 534 -3.43 9.70 -7.50
CA ILE A 534 -2.00 9.97 -7.64
C ILE A 534 -1.77 11.15 -8.59
N SER A 535 -2.52 11.23 -9.70
CA SER A 535 -2.48 12.35 -10.63
C SER A 535 -2.93 13.67 -9.97
N LEU A 536 -4.04 13.68 -9.22
CA LEU A 536 -4.49 14.87 -8.50
C LEU A 536 -3.51 15.30 -7.40
N ALA A 537 -2.93 14.36 -6.65
CA ALA A 537 -1.89 14.64 -5.66
C ALA A 537 -0.60 15.18 -6.31
N THR A 538 -0.25 14.71 -7.50
CA THR A 538 0.88 15.21 -8.30
C THR A 538 0.64 16.62 -8.83
N VAL A 539 -0.58 16.89 -9.32
CA VAL A 539 -0.89 18.11 -10.08
C VAL A 539 -1.36 19.27 -9.21
N ALA A 540 -2.19 19.04 -8.18
CA ALA A 540 -2.76 20.12 -7.38
C ALA A 540 -1.71 21.08 -6.76
N PRO A 541 -0.57 20.60 -6.21
CA PRO A 541 0.48 21.48 -5.69
C PRO A 541 1.09 22.41 -6.74
N ALA A 542 1.10 22.02 -8.03
CA ALA A 542 1.62 22.86 -9.12
C ALA A 542 0.71 24.08 -9.43
N TYR A 543 -0.58 24.00 -9.07
CA TYR A 543 -1.53 25.12 -9.09
C TYR A 543 -1.68 25.79 -7.71
N GLY A 544 -0.83 25.45 -6.73
CA GLY A 544 -0.94 25.91 -5.35
C GLY A 544 -2.18 25.39 -4.59
N CYS A 545 -2.87 24.39 -5.12
CA CYS A 545 -4.05 23.79 -4.50
C CYS A 545 -3.64 22.61 -3.59
N ARG A 546 -4.45 22.35 -2.56
CA ARG A 546 -4.30 21.18 -1.67
C ARG A 546 -5.11 20.01 -2.24
N CYS A 547 -4.70 18.77 -1.95
CA CYS A 547 -5.43 17.57 -2.35
C CYS A 547 -5.85 16.74 -1.12
N HIS A 548 -7.10 16.28 -1.10
CA HIS A 548 -7.65 15.38 -0.07
C HIS A 548 -8.33 14.20 -0.73
N VAL A 549 -7.72 13.02 -0.63
CA VAL A 549 -8.20 11.79 -1.25
C VAL A 549 -8.88 10.93 -0.19
N VAL A 550 -10.05 10.39 -0.52
CA VAL A 550 -10.73 9.39 0.31
C VAL A 550 -10.62 8.02 -0.35
N ILE A 551 -10.11 7.03 0.38
CA ILE A 551 -9.87 5.66 -0.10
C ILE A 551 -10.56 4.63 0.81
N PRO A 552 -11.03 3.49 0.26
CA PRO A 552 -11.53 2.41 1.08
C PRO A 552 -10.38 1.67 1.80
N ASP A 553 -10.63 1.15 3.01
CA ASP A 553 -9.61 0.54 3.87
C ASP A 553 -8.99 -0.72 3.25
N ASP A 554 -9.74 -1.51 2.48
CA ASP A 554 -9.24 -2.71 1.79
C ASP A 554 -8.11 -2.39 0.79
N ALA A 555 -8.25 -1.31 0.02
CA ALA A 555 -7.21 -0.78 -0.85
C ALA A 555 -6.02 -0.16 -0.08
N ALA A 556 -6.16 0.11 1.21
CA ALA A 556 -5.05 0.48 2.09
C ALA A 556 -4.37 -0.75 2.75
N ILE A 557 -5.12 -1.85 2.93
CA ILE A 557 -4.73 -3.10 3.64
C ILE A 557 -3.90 -4.06 2.76
N GLU A 558 -3.42 -3.63 1.58
CA GLU A 558 -2.37 -4.32 0.79
C GLU A 558 -0.99 -4.44 1.52
N LYS A 559 -0.94 -4.48 2.86
CA LYS A 559 0.29 -4.53 3.68
C LYS A 559 0.15 -5.21 5.05
N MET A 560 -0.50 -6.37 5.14
CA MET A 560 -0.32 -7.23 6.32
C MET A 560 -0.21 -8.75 6.08
N LEU A 561 -0.65 -9.28 4.93
CA LEU A 561 -0.23 -10.61 4.46
C LEU A 561 0.98 -10.48 3.54
N ASN A 562 2.18 -10.46 4.15
CA ASN A 562 3.40 -11.13 3.70
C ASN A 562 4.64 -10.59 4.44
N THR A 563 4.89 -11.18 5.61
CA THR A 563 6.12 -11.93 5.90
C THR A 563 7.49 -11.29 5.61
N CYS A 564 8.31 -11.19 6.67
CA CYS A 564 9.69 -10.67 6.73
C CYS A 564 9.86 -9.15 6.58
N LYS A 565 10.17 -8.51 7.72
CA LYS A 565 10.40 -7.06 7.90
C LYS A 565 11.71 -6.53 7.30
N LEU A 566 12.32 -7.25 6.35
CA LEU A 566 13.64 -6.94 5.80
C LEU A 566 13.88 -7.52 4.37
N LEU A 567 12.97 -7.28 3.44
CA LEU A 567 13.32 -7.04 2.03
C LEU A 567 12.17 -6.30 1.32
N THR A 568 12.51 -5.50 0.31
CA THR A 568 11.60 -4.90 -0.69
C THR A 568 10.26 -4.37 -0.18
N VAL A 569 10.27 -3.23 0.53
CA VAL A 569 9.04 -2.45 0.73
C VAL A 569 8.65 -1.78 -0.57
N ILE A 570 7.77 -2.42 -1.34
CA ILE A 570 7.02 -1.78 -2.42
C ILE A 570 6.05 -0.77 -1.77
N PRO A 571 6.01 0.50 -2.19
CA PRO A 571 5.10 1.48 -1.62
C PRO A 571 3.68 1.29 -2.19
N ASN A 572 2.70 1.07 -1.33
CA ASN A 572 1.31 0.93 -1.74
C ASN A 572 0.77 2.26 -2.29
N LYS A 573 -0.29 2.20 -3.12
CA LYS A 573 -0.90 3.38 -3.78
C LYS A 573 -1.22 4.51 -2.79
N SER A 574 -1.73 4.18 -1.60
CA SER A 574 -1.97 5.12 -0.50
C SER A 574 -0.70 5.83 -0.01
N GLN A 575 0.41 5.10 0.16
CA GLN A 575 1.69 5.68 0.57
C GLN A 575 2.30 6.60 -0.49
N ILE A 576 2.03 6.34 -1.77
CA ILE A 576 2.45 7.23 -2.88
C ILE A 576 1.66 8.55 -2.82
N ILE A 577 0.35 8.50 -2.57
CA ILE A 577 -0.51 9.69 -2.44
C ILE A 577 -0.08 10.53 -1.22
N GLU A 578 0.22 9.89 -0.08
CA GLU A 578 0.73 10.56 1.13
C GLU A 578 2.12 11.19 0.90
N ALA A 579 3.02 10.49 0.20
CA ALA A 579 4.37 10.99 -0.13
C ALA A 579 4.36 12.17 -1.12
N LEU A 580 3.29 12.31 -1.91
CA LEU A 580 3.04 13.49 -2.77
C LEU A 580 2.45 14.68 -1.99
N GLY A 581 2.20 14.54 -0.68
CA GLY A 581 1.71 15.61 0.20
C GLY A 581 0.19 15.80 0.20
N ALA A 582 -0.58 14.84 -0.34
CA ALA A 582 -2.04 14.86 -0.25
C ALA A 582 -2.53 14.22 1.06
N THR A 583 -3.61 14.78 1.63
CA THR A 583 -4.29 14.17 2.78
C THR A 583 -4.98 12.88 2.32
N VAL A 584 -4.77 11.76 3.03
CA VAL A 584 -5.43 10.47 2.74
C VAL A 584 -6.33 10.06 3.88
N GLU A 585 -7.64 10.17 3.64
CA GLU A 585 -8.68 9.68 4.53
C GLU A 585 -9.03 8.23 4.15
N ARG A 586 -8.96 7.31 5.12
CA ARG A 586 -9.23 5.88 4.94
C ARG A 586 -10.57 5.54 5.57
N VAL A 587 -11.44 4.83 4.86
CA VAL A 587 -12.84 4.60 5.27
C VAL A 587 -13.30 3.17 4.97
N ARG A 588 -14.24 2.66 5.75
CA ARG A 588 -14.73 1.28 5.60
C ARG A 588 -15.33 1.04 4.20
N PRO A 589 -15.00 -0.07 3.52
CA PRO A 589 -15.68 -0.49 2.28
C PRO A 589 -17.19 -0.71 2.51
N VAL A 590 -18.01 -0.08 1.66
CA VAL A 590 -19.49 -0.11 1.68
C VAL A 590 -20.03 0.05 0.25
N SER A 591 -21.32 -0.14 0.02
CA SER A 591 -21.95 0.11 -1.30
C SER A 591 -21.97 1.61 -1.65
N ILE A 592 -21.97 1.95 -2.95
CA ILE A 592 -22.05 3.35 -3.41
C ILE A 592 -23.36 4.08 -3.03
N THR A 593 -24.41 3.31 -2.72
CA THR A 593 -25.67 3.81 -2.12
C THR A 593 -25.53 4.24 -0.66
N HIS A 594 -24.47 3.82 0.03
CA HIS A 594 -24.23 4.17 1.43
C HIS A 594 -23.67 5.59 1.56
N LYS A 595 -24.16 6.35 2.54
CA LYS A 595 -23.72 7.73 2.82
C LYS A 595 -22.22 7.83 3.09
N ASP A 596 -21.63 6.78 3.68
CA ASP A 596 -20.21 6.70 4.07
C ASP A 596 -19.34 5.97 3.03
N HIS A 597 -19.81 5.82 1.80
CA HIS A 597 -18.97 5.42 0.67
C HIS A 597 -17.89 6.46 0.41
N PHE A 598 -16.66 6.04 0.09
CA PHE A 598 -15.50 6.93 -0.08
C PHE A 598 -15.75 8.10 -1.05
N VAL A 599 -16.45 7.87 -2.17
CA VAL A 599 -16.86 8.94 -3.13
C VAL A 599 -17.86 9.93 -2.50
N ASN A 600 -18.78 9.46 -1.66
CA ASN A 600 -19.78 10.30 -1.00
C ASN A 600 -19.17 11.08 0.18
N ILE A 601 -18.14 10.54 0.83
CA ILE A 601 -17.32 11.25 1.82
C ILE A 601 -16.44 12.30 1.13
N ALA A 602 -15.76 11.98 0.02
CA ALA A 602 -14.97 12.96 -0.73
C ALA A 602 -15.81 14.17 -1.18
N ARG A 603 -17.03 13.94 -1.66
CA ARG A 603 -17.99 15.00 -1.98
C ARG A 603 -18.37 15.83 -0.75
N ARG A 604 -18.56 15.22 0.43
CA ARG A 604 -18.77 15.94 1.70
C ARG A 604 -17.56 16.80 2.09
N ARG A 605 -16.33 16.29 1.98
CA ARG A 605 -15.12 17.06 2.32
C ARG A 605 -14.96 18.33 1.46
N ALA A 606 -15.41 18.31 0.20
CA ALA A 606 -15.44 19.53 -0.61
C ALA A 606 -16.47 20.56 -0.09
N LEU A 607 -17.66 20.11 0.32
CA LEU A 607 -18.68 21.00 0.92
C LEU A 607 -18.20 21.58 2.25
N GLU A 608 -17.68 20.74 3.14
CA GLU A 608 -17.12 21.17 4.44
C GLU A 608 -15.97 22.19 4.26
N ALA A 609 -15.14 22.03 3.23
CA ALA A 609 -14.10 23.01 2.88
C ALA A 609 -14.65 24.33 2.27
N ASN A 610 -15.85 24.32 1.68
CA ASN A 610 -16.57 25.55 1.31
C ASN A 610 -17.13 26.27 2.53
N ASP A 611 -17.75 25.53 3.46
CA ASP A 611 -18.31 26.08 4.69
C ASP A 611 -17.19 26.73 5.55
N LEU A 612 -16.06 26.04 5.71
CA LEU A 612 -14.88 26.57 6.40
C LEU A 612 -14.30 27.83 5.74
N ALA A 613 -14.22 27.86 4.39
CA ALA A 613 -13.74 29.04 3.67
C ALA A 613 -14.72 30.23 3.72
N THR A 614 -16.01 29.96 3.96
CA THR A 614 -17.05 30.98 4.13
C THR A 614 -16.98 31.59 5.54
N ALA A 615 -16.96 30.74 6.58
CA ALA A 615 -16.81 31.17 7.98
C ALA A 615 -15.51 31.97 8.22
N GLN A 616 -14.42 31.63 7.52
CA GLN A 616 -13.17 32.42 7.56
C GLN A 616 -13.33 33.84 6.98
N ARG A 617 -14.16 34.04 5.95
CA ARG A 617 -14.45 35.37 5.40
C ARG A 617 -15.34 36.19 6.31
N GLU A 618 -16.34 35.56 6.92
CA GLU A 618 -17.23 36.21 7.89
C GLU A 618 -16.44 36.70 9.10
N SER A 619 -15.63 35.82 9.72
CA SER A 619 -14.73 36.19 10.82
C SER A 619 -13.76 37.32 10.45
N SER A 620 -13.18 37.27 9.24
CA SER A 620 -12.30 38.34 8.74
C SER A 620 -13.04 39.68 8.57
N ARG A 621 -14.28 39.66 8.04
CA ARG A 621 -15.11 40.86 7.86
C ARG A 621 -15.50 41.49 9.20
N THR A 622 -15.86 40.68 10.20
CA THR A 622 -16.17 41.17 11.55
C THR A 622 -14.94 41.85 12.15
N GLN A 623 -13.76 41.23 12.11
CA GLN A 623 -12.53 41.85 12.60
C GLN A 623 -12.17 43.16 11.90
N THR A 624 -12.40 43.29 10.58
CA THR A 624 -12.20 44.58 9.89
C THR A 624 -13.19 45.65 10.31
N ASN A 625 -14.43 45.28 10.66
CA ASN A 625 -15.44 46.23 11.16
C ASN A 625 -15.14 46.66 12.60
N ASP A 626 -14.73 45.74 13.48
CA ASP A 626 -14.33 46.05 14.86
C ASP A 626 -13.11 46.98 14.88
N LEU A 627 -12.11 46.73 14.03
CA LEU A 627 -10.95 47.61 13.87
C LEU A 627 -11.32 48.99 13.33
N ALA A 628 -12.26 49.07 12.38
CA ALA A 628 -12.79 50.35 11.91
C ALA A 628 -13.48 51.12 13.06
N HIS A 629 -14.23 50.42 13.92
CA HIS A 629 -14.95 51.01 15.05
C HIS A 629 -14.07 51.48 16.22
N VAL A 630 -12.82 50.99 16.30
CA VAL A 630 -11.81 51.42 17.29
C VAL A 630 -10.94 52.57 16.76
N SER A 631 -11.00 52.87 15.46
CA SER A 631 -10.23 53.95 14.82
C SER A 631 -10.95 55.31 14.72
N SER A 632 -12.03 55.50 15.49
CA SER A 632 -12.92 56.68 15.38
C SER A 632 -12.82 57.69 16.53
N GLU A 633 -11.65 57.85 17.17
CA GLU A 633 -11.41 58.99 18.07
C GLU A 633 -9.92 59.42 18.06
N THR A 634 -9.68 60.75 18.04
CA THR A 634 -8.35 61.42 17.94
C THR A 634 -7.39 60.85 16.86
N THR A 635 -7.17 61.48 15.70
CA THR A 635 -6.78 62.89 15.57
C THR A 635 -6.94 63.37 14.12
N TYR A 636 -7.92 64.24 13.85
CA TYR A 636 -8.02 64.99 12.60
C TYR A 636 -7.61 66.44 12.81
N ASP A 637 -6.31 66.73 12.71
CA ASP A 637 -5.86 67.97 12.08
C ASP A 637 -4.36 67.91 11.68
N LYS A 638 -3.95 68.78 10.75
CA LYS A 638 -2.57 68.93 10.22
C LYS A 638 -1.94 67.70 9.51
N LEU A 639 -2.42 67.40 8.30
CA LEU A 639 -1.54 66.92 7.20
C LEU A 639 -2.11 67.12 5.78
N ALA A 640 -3.30 67.71 5.63
CA ALA A 640 -3.96 67.99 4.35
C ALA A 640 -3.37 69.20 3.59
N SER A 641 -2.05 69.26 3.40
CA SER A 641 -1.37 70.39 2.73
C SER A 641 -0.11 70.01 1.92
N ALA A 642 -0.02 68.79 1.42
CA ALA A 642 1.03 68.36 0.49
C ALA A 642 0.47 67.60 -0.74
N GLN A 643 1.17 67.72 -1.87
CA GLN A 643 1.13 66.80 -3.02
C GLN A 643 -0.21 66.60 -3.76
N ARG A 644 -0.98 67.68 -3.97
CA ARG A 644 -1.67 67.84 -5.28
C ARG A 644 -0.68 68.37 -6.33
N LYS A 645 -0.08 67.48 -7.14
CA LYS A 645 0.57 67.83 -8.42
C LYS A 645 0.89 66.56 -9.24
N SER A 646 0.98 66.72 -10.57
CA SER A 646 1.38 65.69 -11.55
C SER A 646 0.39 64.56 -11.87
N ASN A 647 -0.80 64.92 -12.37
CA ASN A 647 -1.50 64.11 -13.39
C ASN A 647 -1.52 64.89 -14.70
N ASN A 648 -0.68 64.51 -15.69
CA ASN A 648 -1.08 64.44 -17.12
C ASN A 648 0.06 64.00 -18.05
N THR A 649 -0.14 62.89 -18.74
CA THR A 649 0.08 62.78 -20.21
C THR A 649 -0.65 61.52 -20.71
N GLN A 650 -1.49 61.68 -21.73
CA GLN A 650 -2.06 60.56 -22.50
C GLN A 650 -1.18 60.26 -23.71
N ALA A 651 -1.12 59.00 -24.13
CA ALA A 651 -0.74 58.59 -25.48
C ALA A 651 -1.43 57.27 -25.83
N ASN A 652 -1.87 57.12 -27.08
CA ASN A 652 -2.57 55.92 -27.56
C ASN A 652 -1.57 54.83 -28.01
N GLY A 653 -1.98 53.56 -27.88
CA GLY A 653 -1.33 52.40 -28.48
C GLY A 653 -2.30 51.22 -28.54
N SER A 654 -2.31 50.45 -29.63
CA SER A 654 -3.32 49.43 -29.91
C SER A 654 -2.74 48.02 -30.10
N ALA A 655 -3.63 47.03 -29.96
CA ALA A 655 -3.53 45.64 -30.44
C ALA A 655 -2.87 44.59 -29.52
N HIS A 656 -3.22 43.34 -29.83
CA HIS A 656 -2.81 42.07 -29.22
C HIS A 656 -3.22 41.79 -27.77
N ILE A 657 -4.37 41.12 -27.63
CA ILE A 657 -4.70 40.31 -26.45
C ILE A 657 -3.88 39.02 -26.53
N SER A 658 -2.78 38.96 -25.79
CA SER A 658 -2.07 37.71 -25.44
C SER A 658 -2.36 37.37 -23.99
N SER A 659 -2.96 36.21 -23.73
CA SER A 659 -3.36 35.76 -22.40
C SER A 659 -2.17 35.24 -21.58
N GLU A 660 -1.31 36.14 -21.11
CA GLU A 660 -0.25 35.81 -20.17
C GLU A 660 -0.82 35.67 -18.74
N MET A 661 -0.83 34.43 -18.23
CA MET A 661 -1.17 34.14 -16.83
C MET A 661 -0.08 34.68 -15.89
N PRO A 662 -0.40 35.54 -14.90
CA PRO A 662 0.60 36.18 -14.05
C PRO A 662 1.19 35.19 -13.01
N HIS A 663 2.42 34.73 -13.24
CA HIS A 663 3.16 33.96 -12.25
C HIS A 663 3.73 34.84 -11.11
N SER A 664 3.84 34.25 -9.92
CA SER A 664 4.46 34.81 -8.70
C SER A 664 3.77 35.97 -7.98
N GLY A 665 2.56 36.35 -8.37
CA GLY A 665 1.67 37.15 -7.52
C GLY A 665 1.02 36.31 -6.41
N LYS A 666 0.85 36.87 -5.20
CA LYS A 666 -0.09 36.31 -4.22
C LYS A 666 -1.51 36.59 -4.70
N CYS A 667 -2.17 35.62 -5.32
CA CYS A 667 -3.59 35.73 -5.64
C CYS A 667 -4.41 35.79 -4.34
N TYR A 668 -4.94 36.97 -4.03
CA TYR A 668 -5.94 37.12 -2.97
C TYR A 668 -7.23 36.40 -3.43
N PRO A 669 -7.95 35.71 -2.53
CA PRO A 669 -9.20 35.07 -2.90
C PRO A 669 -10.20 36.13 -3.35
N ASN A 670 -10.81 35.92 -4.52
CA ASN A 670 -11.91 36.77 -4.97
C ASN A 670 -13.11 36.55 -4.02
N SER A 671 -13.98 37.55 -3.86
CA SER A 671 -14.98 37.55 -2.77
C SER A 671 -15.87 36.31 -2.74
N ASP A 672 -16.12 35.75 -3.92
CA ASP A 672 -17.16 34.75 -4.18
C ASP A 672 -16.58 33.33 -4.44
N SER A 673 -15.25 33.16 -4.42
CA SER A 673 -14.58 31.88 -4.74
C SER A 673 -14.99 30.72 -3.81
N LYS A 674 -14.86 29.47 -4.25
CA LYS A 674 -15.17 28.27 -3.43
C LYS A 674 -13.92 27.63 -2.80
N GLY A 675 -14.03 27.19 -1.54
CA GLY A 675 -12.93 26.63 -0.74
C GLY A 675 -12.62 25.15 -1.00
N GLY A 676 -13.59 24.39 -1.47
CA GLY A 676 -13.48 22.96 -1.72
C GLY A 676 -14.16 22.53 -3.02
N PHE A 677 -13.41 21.81 -3.86
CA PHE A 677 -13.86 21.34 -5.16
C PHE A 677 -13.79 19.81 -5.23
N PHE A 678 -14.92 19.15 -5.51
CA PHE A 678 -14.95 17.70 -5.71
C PHE A 678 -14.72 17.38 -7.19
N ALA A 679 -13.66 16.63 -7.49
CA ALA A 679 -13.19 16.41 -8.86
C ALA A 679 -14.21 15.65 -9.76
N ASP A 680 -14.96 14.72 -9.18
CA ASP A 680 -15.94 13.81 -9.81
C ASP A 680 -15.49 13.28 -11.19
N GLN A 681 -14.40 12.52 -11.23
CA GLN A 681 -13.81 12.03 -12.49
C GLN A 681 -14.79 11.26 -13.40
N PHE A 682 -15.91 10.75 -12.88
CA PHE A 682 -16.91 10.03 -13.66
C PHE A 682 -17.89 10.98 -14.35
N GLU A 683 -18.39 12.01 -13.65
CA GLU A 683 -19.43 12.91 -14.18
C GLU A 683 -18.92 14.30 -14.63
N ASN A 684 -17.67 14.64 -14.33
CA ASN A 684 -17.05 15.89 -14.76
C ASN A 684 -16.56 15.79 -16.22
N MET A 685 -17.07 16.68 -17.08
CA MET A 685 -16.77 16.68 -18.53
C MET A 685 -15.37 17.20 -18.89
N ALA A 686 -14.64 17.77 -17.95
CA ALA A 686 -13.21 18.08 -18.09
C ALA A 686 -12.39 16.83 -18.49
N ASN A 687 -12.79 15.64 -18.02
CA ASN A 687 -12.15 14.36 -18.35
C ASN A 687 -12.26 14.02 -19.85
N TYR A 688 -13.48 14.07 -20.42
CA TYR A 688 -13.70 13.98 -21.86
C TYR A 688 -12.92 15.06 -22.63
N ARG A 689 -12.98 16.32 -22.17
CA ARG A 689 -12.29 17.46 -22.82
C ARG A 689 -10.78 17.28 -22.88
N ALA A 690 -10.13 16.83 -21.81
CA ALA A 690 -8.68 16.56 -21.78
C ALA A 690 -8.22 15.61 -22.88
N HIS A 691 -9.09 14.67 -23.28
CA HIS A 691 -8.79 13.68 -24.31
C HIS A 691 -9.23 14.10 -25.72
N TYR A 692 -10.29 14.92 -25.83
CA TYR A 692 -10.72 15.54 -27.08
C TYR A 692 -9.79 16.68 -27.53
N GLU A 693 -9.32 17.50 -26.59
CA GLU A 693 -8.50 18.70 -26.85
C GLU A 693 -7.00 18.41 -26.95
N TRP A 694 -6.50 17.32 -26.36
CA TRP A 694 -5.08 16.94 -26.43
C TRP A 694 -4.83 15.53 -27.00
N THR A 695 -5.38 14.48 -26.39
CA THR A 695 -4.99 13.10 -26.76
C THR A 695 -5.39 12.70 -28.19
N GLY A 696 -6.59 13.08 -28.64
CA GLY A 696 -7.05 12.89 -30.02
C GLY A 696 -6.18 13.63 -31.05
N PRO A 697 -5.96 14.95 -30.91
CA PRO A 697 -5.02 15.72 -31.73
C PRO A 697 -3.63 15.12 -31.81
N GLU A 698 -3.00 14.78 -30.67
CA GLU A 698 -1.66 14.21 -30.66
C GLU A 698 -1.61 12.86 -31.40
N ILE A 699 -2.65 12.02 -31.30
CA ILE A 699 -2.73 10.75 -32.04
C ILE A 699 -2.86 11.00 -33.55
N TRP A 700 -3.72 11.93 -33.96
CA TRP A 700 -3.92 12.31 -35.36
C TRP A 700 -2.65 12.91 -36.00
N GLU A 701 -1.97 13.80 -35.29
CA GLU A 701 -0.71 14.40 -35.74
C GLU A 701 0.43 13.39 -35.81
N HIS A 702 0.62 12.57 -34.76
CA HIS A 702 1.71 11.59 -34.72
C HIS A 702 1.54 10.50 -35.80
N THR A 703 0.30 10.12 -36.13
CA THR A 703 0.00 9.21 -37.26
C THR A 703 -0.06 9.91 -38.62
N LYS A 704 0.00 11.25 -38.67
CA LYS A 704 -0.06 12.04 -39.93
C LYS A 704 -1.28 11.71 -40.81
N GLY A 705 -2.36 11.25 -40.19
CA GLY A 705 -3.58 10.81 -40.87
C GLY A 705 -3.59 9.37 -41.41
N THR A 706 -2.56 8.54 -41.18
CA THR A 706 -2.56 7.11 -41.59
C THR A 706 -3.38 6.19 -40.67
N LEU A 707 -3.98 6.72 -39.61
CA LEU A 707 -4.74 5.93 -38.64
C LEU A 707 -5.99 5.30 -39.28
N HIS A 708 -6.13 3.98 -39.17
CA HIS A 708 -7.30 3.25 -39.65
C HIS A 708 -8.25 2.88 -38.49
N ALA A 709 -7.73 2.54 -37.31
CA ALA A 709 -8.57 2.27 -36.14
C ALA A 709 -7.94 2.68 -34.79
N PHE A 710 -8.82 3.00 -33.84
CA PHE A 710 -8.49 3.28 -32.44
C PHE A 710 -9.26 2.35 -31.52
N VAL A 711 -8.60 1.80 -30.50
CA VAL A 711 -9.22 0.91 -29.51
C VAL A 711 -8.73 1.21 -28.10
N ALA A 712 -9.66 1.27 -27.15
CA ALA A 712 -9.35 1.49 -25.74
C ALA A 712 -10.44 0.92 -24.82
N ALA A 713 -10.04 0.61 -23.59
CA ALA A 713 -10.92 0.26 -22.49
C ALA A 713 -11.45 1.49 -21.76
N ALA A 714 -12.56 1.32 -21.05
CA ALA A 714 -13.27 2.39 -20.37
C ALA A 714 -13.52 2.09 -18.90
N GLY A 715 -13.11 3.00 -18.02
CA GLY A 715 -13.61 3.10 -16.64
C GLY A 715 -14.57 4.29 -16.53
N THR A 716 -14.01 5.51 -16.47
CA THR A 716 -14.80 6.76 -16.52
C THR A 716 -15.36 7.08 -17.92
N GLY A 717 -14.79 6.48 -18.97
CA GLY A 717 -15.17 6.69 -20.38
C GLY A 717 -14.53 7.87 -21.09
N GLY A 718 -13.95 8.84 -20.38
CA GLY A 718 -13.45 10.09 -20.98
C GLY A 718 -12.36 9.89 -22.05
N THR A 719 -11.42 8.95 -21.84
CA THR A 719 -10.33 8.68 -22.79
C THR A 719 -10.84 8.13 -24.12
N ILE A 720 -11.68 7.09 -24.10
CA ILE A 720 -12.25 6.54 -25.34
C ILE A 720 -13.19 7.55 -26.00
N ALA A 721 -13.99 8.29 -25.23
CA ALA A 721 -14.96 9.24 -25.76
C ALA A 721 -14.30 10.44 -26.44
N GLY A 722 -13.34 11.10 -25.76
CA GLY A 722 -12.65 12.27 -26.32
C GLY A 722 -11.83 11.94 -27.57
N VAL A 723 -11.09 10.83 -27.55
CA VAL A 723 -10.29 10.41 -28.70
C VAL A 723 -11.18 9.96 -29.87
N SER A 724 -12.17 9.09 -29.64
CA SER A 724 -13.06 8.63 -30.72
C SER A 724 -13.80 9.77 -31.40
N ARG A 725 -14.37 10.69 -30.61
CA ARG A 725 -15.09 11.86 -31.13
C ARG A 725 -14.20 12.74 -32.01
N TYR A 726 -13.00 13.09 -31.53
CA TYR A 726 -12.05 13.90 -32.30
C TYR A 726 -11.64 13.21 -33.61
N LEU A 727 -11.30 11.90 -33.55
CA LEU A 727 -10.87 11.15 -34.72
C LEU A 727 -12.00 11.02 -35.75
N LYS A 728 -13.24 10.75 -35.33
CA LYS A 728 -14.43 10.72 -36.21
C LYS A 728 -14.73 12.06 -36.86
N GLU A 729 -14.42 13.18 -36.20
CA GLU A 729 -14.55 14.52 -36.78
C GLU A 729 -13.41 14.88 -37.75
N LYS A 730 -12.22 14.27 -37.65
CA LYS A 730 -11.15 14.38 -38.66
C LYS A 730 -11.33 13.45 -39.85
N ASN A 731 -11.73 12.21 -39.61
CA ASN A 731 -12.00 11.22 -40.64
C ASN A 731 -13.04 10.20 -40.15
N ARG A 732 -14.25 10.29 -40.69
CA ARG A 732 -15.39 9.41 -40.34
C ARG A 732 -15.13 7.93 -40.59
N ASN A 733 -14.17 7.59 -41.46
CA ASN A 733 -13.82 6.21 -41.80
C ASN A 733 -12.96 5.51 -40.73
N ILE A 734 -12.29 6.26 -39.83
CA ILE A 734 -11.52 5.68 -38.72
C ILE A 734 -12.46 4.85 -37.86
N LYS A 735 -12.11 3.61 -37.56
CA LYS A 735 -12.91 2.72 -36.71
C LYS A 735 -12.57 2.89 -35.24
N CYS A 736 -13.56 3.06 -34.38
CA CYS A 736 -13.37 3.28 -32.96
C CYS A 736 -14.05 2.17 -32.15
N PHE A 737 -13.28 1.44 -31.33
CA PHE A 737 -13.75 0.25 -30.62
C PHE A 737 -13.53 0.35 -29.11
N LEU A 738 -14.52 -0.13 -28.34
CA LEU A 738 -14.36 -0.39 -26.91
C LEU A 738 -13.70 -1.76 -26.69
N MET A 739 -12.82 -1.85 -25.70
CA MET A 739 -12.29 -3.09 -25.17
C MET A 739 -12.70 -3.26 -23.69
N ASP A 740 -13.62 -4.17 -23.39
CA ASP A 740 -14.29 -4.23 -22.07
C ASP A 740 -13.84 -5.47 -21.25
N PRO A 741 -13.52 -5.34 -19.95
CA PRO A 741 -13.12 -6.47 -19.10
C PRO A 741 -14.33 -7.32 -18.65
N PRO A 742 -14.09 -8.49 -18.03
CA PRO A 742 -15.15 -9.28 -17.39
C PRO A 742 -15.94 -8.49 -16.35
N GLY A 743 -17.22 -8.85 -16.17
CA GLY A 743 -18.11 -8.19 -15.20
C GLY A 743 -18.57 -6.77 -15.58
N SER A 744 -18.03 -6.15 -16.63
CA SER A 744 -18.44 -4.83 -17.14
C SER A 744 -19.67 -4.88 -18.05
N GLY A 745 -20.54 -3.87 -17.94
CA GLY A 745 -21.76 -3.73 -18.73
C GLY A 745 -21.59 -2.99 -20.06
N LEU A 746 -20.48 -2.28 -20.25
CA LEU A 746 -20.32 -1.34 -21.38
C LEU A 746 -20.30 -2.05 -22.75
N PHE A 747 -19.73 -3.25 -22.86
CA PHE A 747 -19.75 -4.04 -24.09
C PHE A 747 -21.19 -4.28 -24.59
N ASN A 748 -22.10 -4.64 -23.68
CA ASN A 748 -23.50 -4.89 -24.03
C ASN A 748 -24.23 -3.57 -24.32
N LYS A 749 -23.81 -2.46 -23.70
CA LYS A 749 -24.33 -1.13 -24.04
C LYS A 749 -23.96 -0.70 -25.46
N VAL A 750 -22.74 -0.97 -25.90
CA VAL A 750 -22.28 -0.67 -27.25
C VAL A 750 -22.89 -1.63 -28.28
N THR A 751 -22.85 -2.94 -28.03
CA THR A 751 -23.27 -3.96 -29.02
C THR A 751 -24.78 -4.25 -29.03
N ARG A 752 -25.52 -3.90 -27.98
CA ARG A 752 -26.95 -4.26 -27.80
C ARG A 752 -27.81 -3.14 -27.20
N GLY A 753 -27.24 -1.96 -26.92
CA GLY A 753 -27.95 -0.83 -26.32
C GLY A 753 -28.27 -0.94 -24.82
N VAL A 754 -28.01 -2.09 -24.17
CA VAL A 754 -28.44 -2.40 -22.79
C VAL A 754 -27.26 -2.62 -21.82
N MET A 755 -27.39 -2.11 -20.59
CA MET A 755 -26.45 -2.40 -19.50
C MET A 755 -26.92 -3.66 -18.75
N TYR A 756 -26.25 -4.78 -18.98
CA TYR A 756 -26.45 -6.06 -18.27
C TYR A 756 -25.24 -6.96 -18.51
N THR A 757 -24.84 -7.78 -17.54
CA THR A 757 -23.75 -8.77 -17.69
C THR A 757 -24.25 -10.20 -17.43
N LYS A 758 -23.52 -11.23 -17.90
CA LYS A 758 -23.94 -12.63 -17.65
C LYS A 758 -23.76 -13.01 -16.18
N GLU A 759 -22.93 -12.25 -15.49
CA GLU A 759 -22.51 -12.37 -14.11
C GLU A 759 -23.56 -11.76 -13.15
N GLU A 760 -24.39 -10.83 -13.65
CA GLU A 760 -25.59 -10.29 -12.99
C GLU A 760 -26.82 -11.22 -13.08
N ALA A 761 -26.68 -12.42 -13.65
CA ALA A 761 -27.77 -13.39 -13.75
C ALA A 761 -28.28 -13.83 -12.36
N GLU A 762 -29.60 -13.97 -12.25
CA GLU A 762 -30.26 -14.38 -11.03
C GLU A 762 -29.75 -15.76 -10.54
N GLY A 763 -29.53 -15.88 -9.24
CA GLY A 763 -28.92 -17.06 -8.62
C GLY A 763 -27.39 -17.19 -8.75
N LYS A 764 -26.69 -16.32 -9.50
CA LYS A 764 -25.21 -16.37 -9.65
C LYS A 764 -24.45 -15.19 -9.03
N ARG A 765 -25.16 -14.27 -8.38
CA ARG A 765 -24.63 -13.02 -7.85
C ARG A 765 -23.62 -13.23 -6.71
N LEU A 766 -22.33 -13.10 -7.02
CA LEU A 766 -21.24 -13.14 -6.04
C LEU A 766 -21.30 -11.99 -5.03
N LYS A 767 -20.67 -12.19 -3.87
CA LYS A 767 -20.64 -11.23 -2.73
C LYS A 767 -19.88 -9.94 -3.11
N ASN A 768 -18.85 -10.07 -3.93
CA ASN A 768 -18.33 -9.01 -4.81
C ASN A 768 -18.91 -9.22 -6.22
N PRO A 769 -19.62 -8.26 -6.82
CA PRO A 769 -20.20 -8.44 -8.16
C PRO A 769 -19.18 -8.39 -9.31
N PHE A 770 -17.95 -7.91 -9.06
CA PHE A 770 -16.92 -7.64 -10.08
C PHE A 770 -15.55 -8.19 -9.65
N ASP A 771 -15.39 -9.51 -9.66
CA ASP A 771 -14.11 -10.18 -9.42
C ASP A 771 -13.28 -10.21 -10.71
N THR A 772 -12.67 -9.07 -11.05
CA THR A 772 -11.61 -8.96 -12.06
C THR A 772 -10.35 -8.38 -11.42
N ILE A 773 -9.19 -8.92 -11.76
CA ILE A 773 -7.88 -8.42 -11.35
C ILE A 773 -7.41 -7.24 -12.21
N THR A 774 -8.21 -6.80 -13.18
CA THR A 774 -7.90 -5.65 -14.05
C THR A 774 -8.40 -4.34 -13.45
N GLU A 775 -7.50 -3.36 -13.32
CA GLU A 775 -7.76 -2.15 -12.55
C GLU A 775 -7.98 -0.91 -13.42
N GLY A 776 -8.90 -0.03 -12.99
CA GLY A 776 -9.13 1.28 -13.60
C GLY A 776 -10.02 1.28 -14.85
N ILE A 777 -10.56 0.12 -15.22
CA ILE A 777 -11.46 -0.13 -16.36
C ILE A 777 -12.64 -1.03 -15.92
N GLY A 778 -13.72 -1.03 -16.68
CA GLY A 778 -14.96 -1.74 -16.38
C GLY A 778 -15.92 -0.95 -15.48
N ILE A 779 -17.21 -0.92 -15.81
CA ILE A 779 -18.26 -0.25 -15.02
C ILE A 779 -19.68 -0.69 -15.42
N ASN A 780 -20.59 -0.79 -14.43
CA ASN A 780 -22.00 -1.18 -14.66
C ASN A 780 -22.98 0.00 -14.57
N ARG A 781 -22.51 1.20 -14.92
CA ARG A 781 -23.36 2.37 -15.18
C ARG A 781 -22.76 3.21 -16.31
N VAL A 782 -23.60 3.84 -17.11
CA VAL A 782 -23.15 4.82 -18.12
C VAL A 782 -22.80 6.13 -17.40
N THR A 783 -21.66 6.74 -17.73
CA THR A 783 -21.21 8.05 -17.24
C THR A 783 -21.51 9.13 -18.28
N LYS A 784 -21.61 10.41 -17.86
CA LYS A 784 -21.68 11.53 -18.80
C LYS A 784 -20.51 11.55 -19.80
N ASN A 785 -19.31 11.23 -19.33
CA ASN A 785 -18.12 11.13 -20.17
C ASN A 785 -18.24 10.04 -21.25
N PHE A 786 -18.76 8.85 -20.92
CA PHE A 786 -18.92 7.76 -21.90
C PHE A 786 -20.03 8.04 -22.93
N MET A 787 -21.08 8.81 -22.57
CA MET A 787 -22.15 9.17 -23.52
C MET A 787 -21.67 9.98 -24.74
N MET A 788 -20.47 10.56 -24.70
CA MET A 788 -19.89 11.31 -25.81
C MET A 788 -19.10 10.45 -26.83
N ALA A 789 -18.96 9.13 -26.58
CA ALA A 789 -18.16 8.25 -27.44
C ALA A 789 -18.87 7.91 -28.76
N GLU A 790 -18.13 7.96 -29.86
CA GLU A 790 -18.60 7.50 -31.18
C GLU A 790 -17.88 6.20 -31.55
N LEU A 791 -18.57 5.06 -31.39
CA LEU A 791 -17.99 3.72 -31.54
C LEU A 791 -18.65 2.92 -32.66
N ASP A 792 -17.83 2.17 -33.40
CA ASP A 792 -18.27 1.22 -34.43
C ASP A 792 -18.55 -0.18 -33.87
N GLY A 793 -18.04 -0.48 -32.68
CA GLY A 793 -18.23 -1.79 -32.02
C GLY A 793 -17.51 -1.91 -30.68
N ALA A 794 -17.52 -3.12 -30.12
CA ALA A 794 -16.78 -3.46 -28.91
C ALA A 794 -16.31 -4.92 -28.92
N TYR A 795 -15.24 -5.18 -28.17
CA TYR A 795 -14.71 -6.50 -27.85
C TYR A 795 -14.77 -6.70 -26.33
N ARG A 796 -14.86 -7.96 -25.89
CA ARG A 796 -14.57 -8.32 -24.50
C ARG A 796 -13.17 -8.92 -24.43
N GLY A 797 -12.49 -8.74 -23.31
CA GLY A 797 -11.34 -9.55 -22.94
C GLY A 797 -11.56 -10.35 -21.67
N THR A 798 -10.58 -11.18 -21.34
CA THR A 798 -10.53 -11.90 -20.07
C THR A 798 -9.28 -11.55 -19.26
N ASP A 799 -9.35 -11.72 -17.95
CA ASP A 799 -8.21 -11.52 -17.04
C ASP A 799 -7.01 -12.38 -17.43
N ARG A 800 -7.25 -13.59 -17.93
CA ARG A 800 -6.24 -14.46 -18.55
C ARG A 800 -5.53 -13.74 -19.68
N GLU A 801 -6.27 -13.27 -20.68
CA GLU A 801 -5.69 -12.58 -21.84
C GLU A 801 -4.89 -11.34 -21.44
N ALA A 802 -5.36 -10.56 -20.46
CA ALA A 802 -4.60 -9.43 -19.93
C ALA A 802 -3.29 -9.87 -19.26
N VAL A 803 -3.30 -10.93 -18.44
CA VAL A 803 -2.09 -11.46 -17.80
C VAL A 803 -1.11 -12.01 -18.83
N GLU A 804 -1.54 -12.91 -19.73
CA GLU A 804 -0.66 -13.48 -20.76
C GLU A 804 -0.09 -12.37 -21.66
N MET A 805 -0.91 -11.41 -22.11
CA MET A 805 -0.47 -10.24 -22.89
C MET A 805 0.55 -9.39 -22.12
N SER A 806 0.38 -9.19 -20.81
CA SER A 806 1.37 -8.46 -20.00
C SER A 806 2.73 -9.13 -19.98
N ARG A 807 2.76 -10.47 -19.92
CA ARG A 807 4.01 -11.25 -19.90
C ARG A 807 4.61 -11.36 -21.31
N PHE A 808 3.79 -11.45 -22.35
CA PHE A 808 4.21 -11.42 -23.75
C PHE A 808 4.87 -10.09 -24.13
N LEU A 809 4.24 -8.95 -23.79
CA LEU A 809 4.79 -7.60 -24.05
C LEU A 809 6.07 -7.33 -23.27
N LEU A 810 6.16 -7.80 -22.03
CA LEU A 810 7.37 -7.70 -21.21
C LEU A 810 8.51 -8.57 -21.77
N ARG A 811 8.20 -9.78 -22.27
CA ARG A 811 9.17 -10.72 -22.84
C ARG A 811 9.73 -10.27 -24.20
N ASN A 812 8.88 -9.70 -25.06
CA ASN A 812 9.23 -9.45 -26.47
C ASN A 812 9.56 -7.98 -26.78
N ASP A 813 8.91 -7.01 -26.13
CA ASP A 813 9.16 -5.56 -26.36
C ASP A 813 9.79 -4.85 -25.14
N GLY A 814 9.93 -5.54 -24.00
CA GLY A 814 10.37 -4.95 -22.72
C GLY A 814 9.34 -4.02 -22.07
N LEU A 815 8.08 -4.05 -22.51
CA LEU A 815 7.04 -3.10 -22.10
C LEU A 815 6.40 -3.50 -20.76
N PHE A 816 6.90 -2.92 -19.65
CA PHE A 816 6.38 -3.15 -18.30
C PHE A 816 5.14 -2.30 -17.97
N LEU A 817 3.96 -2.81 -18.34
CA LEU A 817 2.70 -2.07 -18.40
C LEU A 817 1.64 -2.57 -17.39
N GLY A 818 0.75 -1.68 -16.96
CA GLY A 818 -0.37 -2.01 -16.07
C GLY A 818 -1.50 -2.80 -16.73
N SER A 819 -2.40 -3.36 -15.93
CA SER A 819 -3.44 -4.31 -16.37
C SER A 819 -4.36 -3.77 -17.47
N SER A 820 -4.84 -2.53 -17.35
CA SER A 820 -5.66 -1.88 -18.39
C SER A 820 -4.91 -1.68 -19.71
N SER A 821 -3.59 -1.49 -19.67
CA SER A 821 -2.73 -1.35 -20.86
C SER A 821 -2.55 -2.68 -21.59
N ALA A 822 -2.44 -3.79 -20.86
CA ALA A 822 -2.39 -5.12 -21.44
C ALA A 822 -3.76 -5.51 -22.07
N MET A 823 -4.86 -5.21 -21.39
CA MET A 823 -6.21 -5.39 -21.94
C MET A 823 -6.42 -4.58 -23.23
N ASN A 824 -5.95 -3.33 -23.26
CA ASN A 824 -5.93 -2.49 -24.47
C ASN A 824 -5.17 -3.13 -25.63
N CYS A 825 -4.02 -3.76 -25.37
CA CYS A 825 -3.24 -4.45 -26.40
C CYS A 825 -3.94 -5.71 -26.93
N VAL A 826 -4.67 -6.46 -26.09
CA VAL A 826 -5.56 -7.55 -26.55
C VAL A 826 -6.62 -7.01 -27.52
N GLY A 827 -7.23 -5.86 -27.20
CA GLY A 827 -8.16 -5.18 -28.11
C GLY A 827 -7.51 -4.77 -29.44
N ALA A 828 -6.25 -4.30 -29.41
CA ALA A 828 -5.51 -3.94 -30.62
C ALA A 828 -5.22 -5.14 -31.54
N VAL A 829 -4.91 -6.31 -30.98
CA VAL A 829 -4.74 -7.55 -31.77
C VAL A 829 -6.06 -7.98 -32.40
N ARG A 830 -7.19 -7.96 -31.66
CA ARG A 830 -8.50 -8.32 -32.23
C ARG A 830 -8.94 -7.38 -33.35
N VAL A 831 -8.70 -6.07 -33.21
CA VAL A 831 -8.94 -5.09 -34.29
C VAL A 831 -8.02 -5.34 -35.49
N ALA A 832 -6.78 -5.81 -35.28
CA ALA A 832 -5.88 -6.17 -36.37
C ALA A 832 -6.30 -7.46 -37.10
N GLN A 833 -6.82 -8.44 -36.37
CA GLN A 833 -7.39 -9.67 -36.93
C GLN A 833 -8.64 -9.38 -37.77
N ASP A 834 -9.55 -8.52 -37.30
CA ASP A 834 -10.79 -8.15 -38.02
C ASP A 834 -10.55 -7.26 -39.26
N LEU A 835 -9.55 -6.39 -39.24
CA LEU A 835 -9.22 -5.51 -40.38
C LEU A 835 -8.27 -6.17 -41.38
N GLY A 836 -7.45 -7.13 -40.95
CA GLY A 836 -6.39 -7.74 -41.75
C GLY A 836 -5.15 -6.84 -41.91
N PRO A 837 -4.06 -7.38 -42.48
CA PRO A 837 -2.75 -6.73 -42.52
C PRO A 837 -2.73 -5.43 -43.33
N GLY A 838 -1.75 -4.56 -43.03
CA GLY A 838 -1.54 -3.27 -43.70
C GLY A 838 -2.24 -2.07 -43.03
N HIS A 839 -3.07 -2.28 -42.00
CA HIS A 839 -3.77 -1.21 -41.28
C HIS A 839 -2.95 -0.66 -40.11
N THR A 840 -2.97 0.67 -39.90
CA THR A 840 -2.41 1.32 -38.69
C THR A 840 -3.48 1.43 -37.60
N ILE A 841 -3.16 0.95 -36.40
CA ILE A 841 -4.06 0.83 -35.25
C ILE A 841 -3.40 1.49 -34.03
N VAL A 842 -4.13 2.36 -33.33
CA VAL A 842 -3.64 3.02 -32.09
C VAL A 842 -4.41 2.53 -30.87
N THR A 843 -3.69 2.28 -29.78
CA THR A 843 -4.26 2.06 -28.44
C THR A 843 -3.52 2.85 -27.37
N ILE A 844 -4.00 2.83 -26.13
CA ILE A 844 -3.46 3.62 -24.99
C ILE A 844 -2.69 2.70 -24.04
N LEU A 845 -1.44 3.06 -23.74
CA LEU A 845 -0.64 2.42 -22.68
C LEU A 845 -0.80 3.26 -21.41
N CYS A 846 -1.88 2.98 -20.69
CA CYS A 846 -2.46 3.81 -19.63
C CYS A 846 -1.51 4.14 -18.47
N ASP A 847 -0.76 3.16 -17.98
CA ASP A 847 0.12 3.26 -16.82
C ASP A 847 1.16 2.12 -16.76
N SER A 848 2.18 2.26 -15.91
CA SER A 848 3.26 1.28 -15.74
C SER A 848 2.88 0.14 -14.78
N GLY A 849 3.41 -1.06 -15.05
CA GLY A 849 3.25 -2.25 -14.22
C GLY A 849 3.71 -2.08 -12.76
N MET A 850 4.55 -1.08 -12.47
CA MET A 850 4.97 -0.71 -11.11
C MET A 850 3.79 -0.46 -10.16
N ARG A 851 2.65 0.00 -10.67
CA ARG A 851 1.43 0.27 -9.88
C ARG A 851 0.62 -0.98 -9.54
N HIS A 852 0.94 -2.12 -10.15
CA HIS A 852 0.17 -3.36 -10.09
C HIS A 852 0.98 -4.54 -9.50
N LEU A 853 2.13 -4.23 -8.89
CA LEU A 853 3.08 -5.20 -8.30
C LEU A 853 2.51 -6.04 -7.16
N SER A 854 1.49 -5.56 -6.44
CA SER A 854 0.84 -6.29 -5.34
C SER A 854 -0.09 -7.43 -5.83
N LYS A 855 -0.57 -7.36 -7.08
CA LYS A 855 -1.62 -8.23 -7.63
C LYS A 855 -1.27 -8.78 -9.02
N PHE A 856 -1.42 -7.96 -10.06
CA PHE A 856 -1.26 -8.36 -11.48
C PHE A 856 0.17 -8.81 -11.86
N PHE A 857 1.18 -8.38 -11.10
CA PHE A 857 2.57 -8.86 -11.19
C PHE A 857 3.05 -9.62 -9.94
N ASN A 858 2.12 -10.11 -9.12
CA ASN A 858 2.40 -10.98 -7.98
C ASN A 858 2.01 -12.41 -8.35
N ASP A 859 3.01 -13.26 -8.61
CA ASP A 859 2.77 -14.60 -9.13
C ASP A 859 2.05 -15.53 -8.12
N GLN A 860 2.15 -15.27 -6.81
CA GLN A 860 1.33 -15.97 -5.80
C GLN A 860 -0.14 -15.56 -5.92
N TYR A 861 -0.43 -14.25 -5.95
CA TYR A 861 -1.79 -13.74 -6.11
C TYR A 861 -2.43 -14.25 -7.41
N LEU A 862 -1.67 -14.30 -8.51
CA LEU A 862 -2.13 -14.91 -9.76
C LEU A 862 -2.40 -16.41 -9.59
N ALA A 863 -1.54 -17.18 -8.92
CA ALA A 863 -1.75 -18.60 -8.66
C ALA A 863 -3.01 -18.86 -7.81
N ASP A 864 -3.25 -18.04 -6.78
CA ASP A 864 -4.43 -18.13 -5.90
C ASP A 864 -5.74 -17.92 -6.68
N HIS A 865 -5.72 -17.10 -7.74
CA HIS A 865 -6.85 -16.88 -8.64
C HIS A 865 -6.83 -17.82 -9.87
N GLY A 866 -5.91 -18.78 -9.92
CA GLY A 866 -5.71 -19.71 -11.04
C GLY A 866 -5.14 -19.08 -12.32
N LEU A 867 -4.75 -17.80 -12.28
CA LEU A 867 -4.31 -16.96 -13.40
C LEU A 867 -2.79 -17.00 -13.66
N THR A 868 -2.06 -17.99 -13.16
CA THR A 868 -0.63 -18.19 -13.45
C THR A 868 -0.36 -18.19 -14.97
N PRO A 869 0.53 -17.33 -15.49
CA PRO A 869 0.77 -17.22 -16.93
C PRO A 869 1.44 -18.48 -17.50
N THR A 870 0.97 -18.95 -18.65
CA THR A 870 1.51 -20.14 -19.33
C THR A 870 1.85 -19.95 -20.81
N ALA A 871 1.48 -18.82 -21.42
CA ALA A 871 1.67 -18.62 -22.86
C ALA A 871 3.14 -18.40 -23.27
N SER A 872 3.46 -18.90 -24.47
CA SER A 872 4.74 -18.71 -25.14
C SER A 872 4.70 -17.52 -26.11
N GLY A 873 3.66 -17.48 -26.96
CA GLY A 873 3.36 -16.43 -27.94
C GLY A 873 1.95 -15.83 -27.74
N LEU A 874 1.20 -15.66 -28.83
CA LEU A 874 -0.16 -15.11 -28.85
C LEU A 874 -1.29 -16.16 -28.87
N GLU A 875 -0.96 -17.45 -28.78
CA GLU A 875 -1.90 -18.59 -28.85
C GLU A 875 -3.03 -18.58 -27.79
N PHE A 876 -2.96 -17.68 -26.82
CA PHE A 876 -4.01 -17.42 -25.85
C PHE A 876 -5.19 -16.60 -26.42
N LEU A 877 -5.07 -16.07 -27.64
CA LEU A 877 -6.10 -15.28 -28.34
C LEU A 877 -6.88 -16.07 -29.40
N ASP A 878 -6.40 -17.24 -29.80
CA ASP A 878 -6.93 -18.02 -30.94
C ASP A 878 -8.12 -18.92 -30.56
N LYS A 879 -9.17 -18.35 -29.94
CA LYS A 879 -10.36 -19.07 -29.43
C LYS A 879 -11.68 -18.29 -29.54
#